data_AF-A0A5C3EAQ3-F1
#
_entry.id   AF-A0A5C3EAQ3-F1
#
_cell.length_a   1.000
_cell.length_b   1.000
_cell.length_c   1.000
_cell.angle_alpha   90.00
_cell.angle_beta   90.00
_cell.angle_gamma   90.00
#
_symmetry.space_group_name_H-M   'P 1'
#
loop_
_entity.id
_entity.type
_entity.pdbx_description
1 polymer ?
#
loop_
_entity_poly.entity_id
_entity_poly.type
_entity_poly.pdbx_seq_one_letter_code
_entity_poly.pdbx_strand_id
1 'polypeptide(L)'
;MSQLSACSLGADVNAGNSPAAKSVSTTDVESLALPPANQYACSPAVDPKFAAQLGRFHLRLVDHPRILVCTRIDCTHRLAILPFFKDVTAHLKKFHAHTIVESSKKALKDLLEQLDLEHPATVTINKDLLPVSIIKELDVNYQGRHCNLCSYSIMARSSMNAHVREHSSQADGDVKYLHPVPVQLFYENGQSRRYLYVSNPSLAQTPPPQILTTTMDADKLDDATKAKVNAFIKKDKERLQEAGLLQPGIQPSVVSGNVTPWACELGWHRYWAGKPVVAIGNLGHNPGDWDGAYCDIAHWIFVVGKGVVATWMNRLLSAGCQVQQTFHAYNNNPSKPYNLNPQTVKKRAHLWAWLLALLFHIYFQGGCLDYFGKDDPEEHIGVNDAISATLLDLREQYNTVVNVDLDIYKDTAVVEKTGALLLELSHCLVTQEPEEYGQIEKLALVRLFLHLCISRDGTPKPVSTSTSDIASLEFCQRAVLHEHLLHPEDGALCDMSASEKSAKVIKTLKCYVHHDSSSASAHLQSLHRFGEALAQDDSSSFKFRWSKDLSKVMFGLEEVAVERLQELMHGAQQQAEKLLTQLRLLAEEKDIHVMDLSRITDNHCNMRPGFNFAEACLEPPVLPSILCRAVAGGAPPAHPLMDPYSDELEFDSDAAHAYFAIHNEFTKLLAVLIELGSGLPARGTELLQLQHTNTLSLGLYDCLVLGKKLYAIFLFWEPQLGCLDVY
;
A
#
# COMPACT_ATOMS: atom_id res chain seq x y z
N MET A 1 -44.55 40.17 36.23
CA MET A 1 -43.07 40.26 36.18
C MET A 1 -42.71 40.37 34.71
N SER A 2 -42.96 41.53 34.07
CA SER A 2 -42.21 42.80 34.23
C SER A 2 -40.85 42.68 33.56
N GLN A 3 -40.70 43.20 32.32
CA GLN A 3 -40.06 44.50 32.02
C GLN A 3 -38.55 44.33 31.75
N LEU A 4 -37.88 44.93 30.77
CA LEU A 4 -38.19 45.93 29.72
C LEU A 4 -37.37 45.53 28.45
N SER A 5 -37.82 45.81 27.22
CA SER A 5 -37.50 47.00 26.39
C SER A 5 -35.99 47.22 26.14
N ALA A 6 -35.50 47.59 24.95
CA ALA A 6 -36.19 48.17 23.80
C ALA A 6 -35.46 47.88 22.46
N CYS A 7 -36.24 47.81 21.38
CA CYS A 7 -36.14 48.64 20.16
C CYS A 7 -34.82 48.87 19.39
N SER A 8 -34.82 49.14 18.08
CA SER A 8 -35.83 48.95 17.00
C SER A 8 -35.24 49.48 15.67
N LEU A 9 -36.04 49.39 14.60
CA LEU A 9 -35.91 49.96 13.23
C LEU A 9 -35.37 48.92 12.24
N GLY A 10 -36.17 48.31 11.36
CA GLY A 10 -37.44 48.74 10.77
C GLY A 10 -37.20 49.31 9.36
N ALA A 11 -38.12 49.21 8.39
CA ALA A 11 -39.47 48.65 8.42
C ALA A 11 -39.91 48.34 6.96
N ASP A 12 -40.81 47.35 6.80
CA ASP A 12 -42.08 47.37 6.04
C ASP A 12 -42.11 47.87 4.57
N VAL A 13 -43.13 47.61 3.71
CA VAL A 13 -44.46 46.92 3.74
C VAL A 13 -44.60 46.22 2.36
N ASN A 14 -45.60 45.41 1.96
CA ASN A 14 -46.93 44.98 2.43
C ASN A 14 -47.14 43.54 1.87
N ALA A 15 -47.87 42.60 2.47
CA ALA A 15 -49.34 42.42 2.50
C ALA A 15 -50.05 42.49 1.12
N GLY A 16 -50.92 41.57 0.72
CA GLY A 16 -51.36 40.31 1.36
C GLY A 16 -52.62 39.76 0.68
N ASN A 17 -53.05 38.54 1.06
CA ASN A 17 -54.46 38.14 1.31
C ASN A 17 -54.65 36.61 1.22
N SER A 18 -55.24 36.06 2.27
CA SER A 18 -55.82 34.71 2.38
C SER A 18 -57.32 34.88 2.73
N PRO A 19 -58.11 33.88 3.21
CA PRO A 19 -57.96 32.41 3.22
C PRO A 19 -59.27 31.62 2.87
N ALA A 20 -59.19 30.27 2.98
CA ALA A 20 -60.26 29.32 3.39
C ALA A 20 -61.34 28.91 2.34
N ALA A 21 -61.93 27.68 2.36
CA ALA A 21 -61.85 26.57 3.33
C ALA A 21 -62.27 25.17 2.78
N LYS A 22 -61.84 24.09 3.48
CA LYS A 22 -62.52 22.77 3.71
C LYS A 22 -62.68 21.68 2.61
N SER A 23 -61.78 20.69 2.67
CA SER A 23 -61.99 19.21 2.79
C SER A 23 -63.27 18.49 2.31
N VAL A 24 -63.10 17.42 1.49
CA VAL A 24 -63.82 16.11 1.52
C VAL A 24 -62.86 14.99 1.05
N SER A 25 -63.11 13.72 1.42
CA SER A 25 -62.22 12.54 1.26
C SER A 25 -62.80 11.34 0.48
N THR A 26 -61.95 10.71 -0.36
CA THR A 26 -61.83 9.26 -0.70
C THR A 26 -62.99 8.40 -1.27
N THR A 27 -62.59 7.32 -1.97
CA THR A 27 -63.34 6.16 -2.58
C THR A 27 -63.96 6.41 -3.97
N ASP A 28 -63.88 5.51 -4.97
CA ASP A 28 -63.34 4.13 -5.06
C ASP A 28 -63.12 3.65 -6.54
N VAL A 29 -62.58 2.43 -6.80
CA VAL A 29 -62.57 1.66 -8.10
C VAL A 29 -61.61 2.18 -9.23
N GLU A 30 -60.82 1.40 -10.01
CA GLU A 30 -60.39 -0.03 -10.01
C GLU A 30 -59.05 -0.32 -10.77
N SER A 31 -58.47 -1.51 -10.51
CA SER A 31 -57.81 -2.52 -11.38
C SER A 31 -56.90 -2.21 -12.62
N LEU A 32 -55.61 -2.59 -12.46
CA LEU A 32 -54.69 -3.31 -13.39
C LEU A 32 -54.36 -2.75 -14.80
N ALA A 33 -53.16 -2.16 -14.93
CA ALA A 33 -51.98 -2.82 -15.54
C ALA A 33 -50.72 -1.93 -15.48
N LEU A 34 -49.56 -2.48 -15.07
CA LEU A 34 -48.26 -1.81 -15.26
C LEU A 34 -47.75 -2.07 -16.69
N PRO A 35 -47.33 -1.06 -17.46
CA PRO A 35 -46.56 -1.30 -18.67
C PRO A 35 -45.17 -1.86 -18.30
N PRO A 36 -44.59 -2.78 -19.11
CA PRO A 36 -43.26 -3.32 -18.85
C PRO A 36 -42.18 -2.22 -18.92
N ALA A 37 -41.07 -2.45 -18.22
CA ALA A 37 -39.99 -1.48 -18.05
C ALA A 37 -39.50 -0.90 -19.39
N ASN A 38 -39.22 0.41 -19.39
CA ASN A 38 -38.92 1.18 -20.59
C ASN A 38 -37.77 0.60 -21.41
N GLN A 39 -38.02 0.55 -22.72
CA GLN A 39 -37.06 0.19 -23.75
C GLN A 39 -36.01 1.31 -23.89
N TYR A 40 -34.75 0.90 -24.10
CA TYR A 40 -33.67 1.64 -24.76
C TYR A 40 -33.78 3.19 -24.83
N ALA A 41 -33.37 3.89 -23.77
CA ALA A 41 -32.95 5.29 -23.86
C ALA A 41 -31.50 5.38 -24.42
N CYS A 42 -31.27 4.80 -25.60
CA CYS A 42 -30.02 4.99 -26.31
C CYS A 42 -30.07 6.35 -27.02
N SER A 43 -29.14 7.26 -26.73
CA SER A 43 -28.93 8.44 -27.58
C SER A 43 -28.69 7.95 -29.01
N PRO A 44 -29.41 8.45 -30.03
CA PRO A 44 -29.22 7.99 -31.39
C PRO A 44 -27.78 8.28 -31.83
N ALA A 45 -27.04 7.23 -32.20
CA ALA A 45 -25.67 7.35 -32.69
C ALA A 45 -25.62 8.33 -33.87
N VAL A 46 -24.55 9.12 -33.96
CA VAL A 46 -24.39 10.13 -35.03
C VAL A 46 -24.59 9.51 -36.41
N ASP A 47 -25.47 10.12 -37.23
CA ASP A 47 -25.67 9.71 -38.62
C ASP A 47 -24.31 9.63 -39.35
N PRO A 48 -23.94 8.46 -39.93
CA PRO A 48 -22.69 8.29 -40.66
C PRO A 48 -22.44 9.36 -41.72
N LYS A 49 -23.51 9.91 -42.32
CA LYS A 49 -23.45 11.01 -43.28
C LYS A 49 -22.94 12.30 -42.65
N PHE A 50 -23.43 12.67 -41.47
CA PHE A 50 -22.95 13.84 -40.73
C PHE A 50 -21.54 13.62 -40.18
N ALA A 51 -21.21 12.41 -39.70
CA ALA A 51 -19.86 12.07 -39.26
C ALA A 51 -18.83 12.24 -40.40
N ALA A 52 -19.12 11.73 -41.60
CA ALA A 52 -18.27 11.89 -42.77
C ALA A 52 -18.13 13.36 -43.23
N GLN A 53 -19.20 14.15 -43.11
CA GLN A 53 -19.19 15.58 -43.45
C GLN A 53 -18.40 16.41 -42.44
N LEU A 54 -18.51 16.14 -41.14
CA LEU A 54 -17.71 16.77 -40.09
C LEU A 54 -16.23 16.39 -40.19
N GLY A 55 -15.93 15.12 -40.52
CA GLY A 55 -14.56 14.64 -40.72
C GLY A 55 -13.79 15.42 -41.79
N ARG A 56 -14.45 15.88 -42.86
CA ARG A 56 -13.85 16.77 -43.88
C ARG A 56 -13.34 18.11 -43.35
N PHE A 57 -13.81 18.54 -42.18
CA PHE A 57 -13.35 19.75 -41.49
C PHE A 57 -12.47 19.45 -40.26
N HIS A 58 -12.11 18.18 -40.05
CA HIS A 58 -11.46 17.68 -38.83
C HIS A 58 -12.25 17.99 -37.55
N LEU A 59 -13.56 17.79 -37.63
CA LEU A 59 -14.49 17.95 -36.52
C LEU A 59 -15.12 16.60 -36.19
N ARG A 60 -15.46 16.39 -34.92
CA ARG A 60 -16.24 15.25 -34.45
C ARG A 60 -17.35 15.71 -33.52
N LEU A 61 -18.54 15.15 -33.70
CA LEU A 61 -19.63 15.25 -32.76
C LEU A 61 -19.48 14.12 -31.73
N VAL A 62 -19.53 14.46 -30.45
CA VAL A 62 -19.60 13.52 -29.33
C VAL A 62 -21.06 13.12 -29.10
N ASP A 63 -21.34 11.85 -28.83
CA ASP A 63 -22.71 11.36 -28.63
C ASP A 63 -23.35 11.89 -27.33
N HIS A 64 -22.59 11.93 -26.23
CA HIS A 64 -23.05 12.48 -24.95
C HIS A 64 -21.94 13.17 -24.13
N PRO A 65 -22.14 14.44 -23.69
CA PRO A 65 -23.14 15.39 -24.18
C PRO A 65 -22.91 15.68 -25.68
N ARG A 66 -23.94 16.13 -26.39
CA ARG A 66 -23.83 16.48 -27.83
C ARG A 66 -22.98 17.73 -28.03
N ILE A 67 -21.65 17.57 -28.07
CA ILE A 67 -20.66 18.64 -28.20
C ILE A 67 -19.74 18.42 -29.41
N LEU A 68 -19.24 19.52 -29.97
CA LEU A 68 -18.35 19.53 -31.13
C LEU A 68 -16.88 19.65 -30.67
N VAL A 69 -15.99 18.80 -31.17
CA VAL A 69 -14.54 18.82 -30.86
C VAL A 69 -13.68 18.81 -32.13
N CYS A 70 -12.46 19.35 -32.04
CA CYS A 70 -11.46 19.28 -33.12
C CYS A 70 -10.72 17.94 -33.04
N THR A 71 -10.58 17.24 -34.15
CA THR A 71 -9.83 15.96 -34.24
C THR A 71 -8.41 16.12 -34.79
N ARG A 72 -7.93 17.34 -35.03
CA ARG A 72 -6.54 17.56 -35.46
C ARG A 72 -5.56 17.28 -34.32
N ILE A 73 -4.49 16.56 -34.63
CA ILE A 73 -3.50 16.05 -33.66
C ILE A 73 -2.77 17.20 -32.94
N ASP A 74 -2.52 18.30 -33.66
CA ASP A 74 -1.88 19.53 -33.18
C ASP A 74 -2.82 20.46 -32.36
N CYS A 75 -4.08 20.08 -32.12
CA CYS A 75 -5.05 20.98 -31.49
C CYS A 75 -4.76 21.20 -29.99
N THR A 76 -4.33 22.41 -29.65
CA THR A 76 -4.08 22.86 -28.27
C THR A 76 -5.31 23.44 -27.57
N HIS A 77 -6.48 23.47 -28.22
CA HIS A 77 -7.70 24.05 -27.65
C HIS A 77 -8.29 23.25 -26.48
N ARG A 78 -8.20 21.91 -26.55
CA ARG A 78 -8.62 20.92 -25.52
C ARG A 78 -10.01 21.14 -24.87
N LEU A 79 -10.89 21.87 -25.55
CA LEU A 79 -12.24 22.24 -25.13
C LEU A 79 -13.23 22.07 -26.29
N ALA A 80 -14.53 21.95 -25.97
CA ALA A 80 -15.59 21.94 -26.96
C ALA A 80 -15.61 23.26 -27.77
N ILE A 81 -15.84 23.15 -29.07
CA ILE A 81 -16.02 24.29 -29.97
C ILE A 81 -17.49 24.71 -29.92
N LEU A 82 -17.74 26.02 -29.90
CA LEU A 82 -19.10 26.54 -30.03
C LEU A 82 -19.67 26.16 -31.42
N PRO A 83 -20.90 25.63 -31.51
CA PRO A 83 -21.44 25.05 -32.75
C PRO A 83 -21.86 26.08 -33.81
N PHE A 84 -21.32 27.29 -33.78
CA PHE A 84 -21.62 28.34 -34.75
C PHE A 84 -20.50 28.48 -35.78
N PHE A 85 -20.89 28.71 -37.04
CA PHE A 85 -19.95 28.87 -38.16
C PHE A 85 -18.82 29.87 -37.90
N LYS A 86 -19.13 30.99 -37.23
CA LYS A 86 -18.16 32.02 -36.84
C LYS A 86 -17.06 31.46 -35.94
N ASP A 87 -17.44 30.69 -34.93
CA ASP A 87 -16.53 30.23 -33.87
C ASP A 87 -15.72 29.01 -34.32
N VAL A 88 -16.32 28.11 -35.11
CA VAL A 88 -15.58 27.03 -35.80
C VAL A 88 -14.53 27.61 -36.75
N THR A 89 -14.88 28.62 -37.55
CA THR A 89 -13.93 29.29 -38.45
C THR A 89 -12.85 30.06 -37.67
N ALA A 90 -13.21 30.72 -36.57
CA ALA A 90 -12.26 31.42 -35.70
C ALA A 90 -11.29 30.45 -35.02
N HIS A 91 -11.77 29.30 -34.55
CA HIS A 91 -10.95 28.22 -33.99
C HIS A 91 -9.94 27.71 -35.03
N LEU A 92 -10.39 27.31 -36.21
CA LEU A 92 -9.52 26.77 -37.27
C LEU A 92 -8.45 27.80 -37.72
N LYS A 93 -8.83 29.08 -37.81
CA LYS A 93 -7.89 30.16 -38.13
C LYS A 93 -6.88 30.42 -37.00
N LYS A 94 -7.32 30.36 -35.73
CA LYS A 94 -6.49 30.69 -34.56
C LYS A 94 -5.52 29.57 -34.17
N PHE A 95 -5.99 28.33 -34.15
CA PHE A 95 -5.22 27.18 -33.63
C PHE A 95 -4.48 26.40 -34.72
N HIS A 96 -4.89 26.52 -35.99
CA HIS A 96 -4.35 25.70 -37.08
C HIS A 96 -3.97 26.49 -38.34
N ALA A 97 -3.96 27.84 -38.27
CA ALA A 97 -3.75 28.75 -39.40
C ALA A 97 -4.63 28.49 -40.64
N HIS A 98 -5.71 27.71 -40.50
CA HIS A 98 -6.45 27.15 -41.62
C HIS A 98 -7.60 28.07 -42.03
N THR A 99 -7.62 28.49 -43.29
CA THR A 99 -8.70 29.31 -43.88
C THR A 99 -9.57 28.45 -44.78
N ILE A 100 -10.84 28.32 -44.43
CA ILE A 100 -11.83 27.56 -45.21
C ILE A 100 -12.07 28.24 -46.57
N VAL A 101 -11.94 27.48 -47.66
CA VAL A 101 -12.21 27.94 -49.03
C VAL A 101 -13.69 28.32 -49.19
N GLU A 102 -13.98 29.35 -49.98
CA GLU A 102 -15.32 29.96 -50.11
C GLU A 102 -16.43 28.94 -50.43
N SER A 103 -16.14 27.98 -51.32
CA SER A 103 -17.05 26.89 -51.70
C SER A 103 -17.43 25.98 -50.53
N SER A 104 -16.54 25.80 -49.55
CA SER A 104 -16.75 24.93 -48.38
C SER A 104 -17.40 25.66 -47.19
N LYS A 105 -17.36 27.00 -47.16
CA LYS A 105 -17.97 27.81 -46.08
C LYS A 105 -19.47 27.60 -46.00
N LYS A 106 -20.16 27.62 -47.15
CA LYS A 106 -21.62 27.37 -47.21
C LYS A 106 -21.95 25.97 -46.70
N ALA A 107 -21.23 24.95 -47.18
CA ALA A 107 -21.45 23.57 -46.75
C ALA A 107 -21.26 23.37 -45.23
N LEU A 108 -20.25 24.00 -44.62
CA LEU A 108 -20.07 23.96 -43.16
C LEU A 108 -21.19 24.69 -42.41
N LYS A 109 -21.64 25.84 -42.92
CA LYS A 109 -22.74 26.60 -42.30
C LYS A 109 -24.04 25.78 -42.33
N ASP A 110 -24.42 25.28 -43.51
CA ASP A 110 -25.62 24.48 -43.71
C ASP A 110 -25.59 23.18 -42.86
N LEU A 111 -24.40 22.60 -42.64
CA LEU A 111 -24.18 21.43 -41.77
C LEU A 111 -24.37 21.76 -40.28
N LEU A 112 -23.81 22.86 -39.78
CA LEU A 112 -23.95 23.25 -38.37
C LEU A 112 -25.40 23.62 -38.04
N GLU A 113 -26.12 24.26 -38.97
CA GLU A 113 -27.56 24.55 -38.83
C GLU A 113 -28.41 23.27 -38.84
N GLN A 114 -28.03 22.23 -39.60
CA GLN A 114 -28.72 20.92 -39.61
C GLN A 114 -28.48 20.07 -38.37
N LEU A 115 -27.36 20.26 -37.66
CA LEU A 115 -27.03 19.45 -36.48
C LEU A 115 -27.75 19.91 -35.19
N ASP A 116 -28.24 21.16 -35.19
CA ASP A 116 -28.97 21.84 -34.11
C ASP A 116 -28.40 21.51 -32.71
N LEU A 117 -27.18 21.99 -32.46
CA LEU A 117 -26.42 21.69 -31.25
C LEU A 117 -26.60 22.79 -30.20
N GLU A 118 -26.92 22.37 -28.97
CA GLU A 118 -26.99 23.27 -27.81
C GLU A 118 -25.62 23.91 -27.51
N HIS A 119 -25.65 25.11 -26.93
CA HIS A 119 -24.43 25.78 -26.48
C HIS A 119 -23.74 24.97 -25.36
N PRO A 120 -22.42 24.73 -25.37
CA PRO A 120 -21.75 23.91 -24.34
C PRO A 120 -21.94 24.40 -22.88
N ALA A 121 -22.18 25.70 -22.66
CA ALA A 121 -22.57 26.22 -21.34
C ALA A 121 -23.91 25.68 -20.81
N THR A 122 -24.85 25.33 -21.69
CA THR A 122 -26.21 24.90 -21.33
C THR A 122 -26.49 23.46 -21.71
N VAL A 123 -25.63 22.81 -22.51
CA VAL A 123 -25.87 21.45 -23.03
C VAL A 123 -26.30 20.47 -21.94
N THR A 124 -27.39 19.74 -22.19
CA THR A 124 -27.99 18.85 -21.20
C THR A 124 -27.09 17.65 -20.92
N ILE A 125 -26.72 17.44 -19.65
CA ILE A 125 -25.99 16.24 -19.20
C ILE A 125 -26.99 15.32 -18.50
N ASN A 126 -27.47 14.30 -19.21
CA ASN A 126 -28.20 13.18 -18.63
C ASN A 126 -27.29 12.44 -17.62
N LYS A 127 -27.80 12.24 -16.40
CA LYS A 127 -27.14 11.54 -15.30
C LYS A 127 -27.04 10.03 -15.56
N ASP A 128 -28.05 9.44 -16.19
CA ASP A 128 -28.16 7.98 -16.36
C ASP A 128 -27.14 7.42 -17.37
N LEU A 129 -26.47 8.31 -18.09
CA LEU A 129 -25.37 8.01 -19.01
C LEU A 129 -23.98 8.28 -18.41
N LEU A 130 -23.89 8.67 -17.13
CA LEU A 130 -22.62 8.88 -16.44
C LEU A 130 -22.19 7.63 -15.66
N PRO A 131 -20.89 7.27 -15.65
CA PRO A 131 -19.78 7.93 -16.33
C PRO A 131 -19.71 7.59 -17.83
N VAL A 132 -19.57 8.60 -18.70
CA VAL A 132 -19.34 8.37 -20.14
C VAL A 132 -17.91 7.90 -20.41
N SER A 133 -17.65 7.31 -21.58
CA SER A 133 -16.26 7.03 -22.00
C SER A 133 -15.44 8.30 -22.21
N ILE A 134 -14.14 8.26 -21.93
CA ILE A 134 -13.21 9.38 -22.18
C ILE A 134 -13.30 9.89 -23.63
N ILE A 135 -13.46 11.21 -23.75
CA ILE A 135 -13.39 11.97 -25.00
C ILE A 135 -11.92 12.30 -25.25
N LYS A 136 -11.30 11.68 -26.28
CA LYS A 136 -9.85 11.74 -26.55
C LYS A 136 -9.30 13.16 -26.77
N GLU A 137 -10.16 14.08 -27.19
CA GLU A 137 -9.84 15.45 -27.55
C GLU A 137 -9.82 16.42 -26.35
N LEU A 138 -10.24 15.97 -25.16
CA LEU A 138 -10.33 16.77 -23.93
C LEU A 138 -9.39 16.25 -22.83
N ASP A 139 -8.92 17.12 -21.96
CA ASP A 139 -8.03 16.74 -20.86
C ASP A 139 -8.77 16.04 -19.71
N VAL A 140 -8.16 14.98 -19.15
CA VAL A 140 -8.71 14.19 -18.03
C VAL A 140 -8.04 14.59 -16.72
N ASN A 141 -8.84 14.87 -15.69
CA ASN A 141 -8.35 15.12 -14.33
C ASN A 141 -8.93 14.10 -13.33
N TYR A 142 -8.07 13.35 -12.67
CA TYR A 142 -8.44 12.26 -11.75
C TYR A 142 -8.86 12.73 -10.34
N GLN A 143 -8.74 14.02 -10.02
CA GLN A 143 -9.03 14.58 -8.69
C GLN A 143 -10.41 15.28 -8.60
N GLY A 144 -11.31 14.96 -9.53
CA GLY A 144 -12.68 15.48 -9.59
C GLY A 144 -13.58 14.99 -8.46
N ARG A 145 -14.76 15.61 -8.37
CA ARG A 145 -15.85 15.26 -7.46
C ARG A 145 -17.15 15.18 -8.25
N HIS A 146 -17.95 14.14 -8.02
CA HIS A 146 -19.25 13.94 -8.68
C HIS A 146 -20.39 13.80 -7.65
N CYS A 147 -21.54 14.43 -7.93
CA CYS A 147 -22.72 14.38 -7.07
C CYS A 147 -23.53 13.10 -7.33
N ASN A 148 -23.89 12.34 -6.29
CA ASN A 148 -24.63 11.09 -6.48
C ASN A 148 -26.12 11.30 -6.84
N LEU A 149 -26.64 12.53 -6.68
CA LEU A 149 -28.05 12.84 -6.90
C LEU A 149 -28.34 13.37 -8.31
N CYS A 150 -27.43 14.11 -8.93
CA CYS A 150 -27.60 14.72 -10.26
C CYS A 150 -26.30 14.67 -11.09
N SER A 151 -26.31 15.17 -12.33
CA SER A 151 -25.14 15.15 -13.22
C SER A 151 -24.02 16.14 -12.84
N TYR A 152 -24.12 16.85 -11.72
CA TYR A 152 -23.15 17.87 -11.31
C TYR A 152 -21.79 17.28 -10.95
N SER A 153 -20.74 17.82 -11.58
CA SER A 153 -19.35 17.41 -11.40
C SER A 153 -18.46 18.65 -11.32
N ILE A 154 -17.52 18.69 -10.37
CA ILE A 154 -16.61 19.84 -10.23
C ILE A 154 -15.29 19.46 -9.53
N MET A 155 -14.24 20.21 -9.82
CA MET A 155 -12.95 20.08 -9.13
C MET A 155 -12.98 20.60 -7.68
N ALA A 156 -13.55 21.79 -7.46
CA ALA A 156 -13.44 22.49 -6.18
C ALA A 156 -14.32 21.87 -5.07
N ARG A 157 -13.71 21.51 -3.94
CA ARG A 157 -14.41 20.96 -2.75
C ARG A 157 -15.43 21.95 -2.17
N SER A 158 -15.10 23.25 -2.14
CA SER A 158 -16.00 24.31 -1.65
C SER A 158 -17.29 24.39 -2.48
N SER A 159 -17.17 24.35 -3.80
CA SER A 159 -18.32 24.36 -4.72
C SER A 159 -19.15 23.09 -4.63
N MET A 160 -18.52 21.91 -4.54
CA MET A 160 -19.27 20.65 -4.32
C MET A 160 -20.02 20.67 -2.98
N ASN A 161 -19.39 21.13 -1.90
CA ASN A 161 -20.05 21.28 -0.60
C ASN A 161 -21.19 22.31 -0.64
N ALA A 162 -21.09 23.37 -1.45
CA ALA A 162 -22.17 24.32 -1.64
C ALA A 162 -23.35 23.67 -2.37
N HIS A 163 -23.08 22.98 -3.47
CA HIS A 163 -24.08 22.26 -4.25
C HIS A 163 -24.80 21.15 -3.45
N VAL A 164 -24.07 20.36 -2.65
CA VAL A 164 -24.68 19.30 -1.82
C VAL A 164 -25.68 19.88 -0.80
N ARG A 165 -25.47 21.11 -0.32
CA ARG A 165 -26.45 21.80 0.56
C ARG A 165 -27.74 22.21 -0.17
N GLU A 166 -27.75 22.32 -1.50
CA GLU A 166 -28.97 22.62 -2.26
C GLU A 166 -29.93 21.42 -2.25
N HIS A 167 -29.41 20.19 -2.08
CA HIS A 167 -30.20 18.96 -1.97
C HIS A 167 -30.69 18.64 -0.54
N SER A 168 -30.25 19.38 0.48
CA SER A 168 -30.50 19.02 1.88
C SER A 168 -31.96 19.20 2.35
N SER A 169 -32.85 19.64 1.46
CA SER A 169 -34.30 19.69 1.69
C SER A 169 -35.06 18.45 1.16
N GLN A 170 -34.37 17.52 0.49
CA GLN A 170 -35.01 16.37 -0.19
C GLN A 170 -34.43 14.99 0.17
N ALA A 171 -33.41 14.90 1.02
CA ALA A 171 -32.78 13.63 1.40
C ALA A 171 -32.60 13.50 2.92
N ASP A 172 -33.30 12.52 3.51
CA ASP A 172 -33.09 12.08 4.88
C ASP A 172 -31.96 11.03 4.89
N GLY A 173 -30.74 11.45 5.26
CA GLY A 173 -29.53 10.62 5.26
C GLY A 173 -28.32 11.23 4.54
N ASP A 174 -27.11 10.99 5.08
CA ASP A 174 -25.82 11.55 4.65
C ASP A 174 -25.56 11.50 3.12
N VAL A 175 -25.69 12.63 2.43
CA VAL A 175 -25.30 12.76 1.02
C VAL A 175 -23.77 12.89 0.91
N LYS A 176 -23.10 11.79 0.57
CA LYS A 176 -21.67 11.75 0.23
C LYS A 176 -21.49 11.80 -1.28
N TYR A 177 -20.66 12.72 -1.78
CA TYR A 177 -20.23 12.79 -3.17
C TYR A 177 -19.09 11.80 -3.45
N LEU A 178 -18.94 11.36 -4.69
CA LEU A 178 -17.82 10.50 -5.11
C LEU A 178 -16.55 11.33 -5.32
N HIS A 179 -15.44 10.86 -4.75
CA HIS A 179 -14.10 11.43 -4.87
C HIS A 179 -13.04 10.41 -4.38
N PRO A 180 -11.89 10.23 -5.06
CA PRO A 180 -11.53 10.80 -6.37
C PRO A 180 -12.31 10.16 -7.53
N VAL A 181 -12.65 10.96 -8.54
CA VAL A 181 -13.25 10.50 -9.80
C VAL A 181 -12.62 11.22 -11.00
N PRO A 182 -12.42 10.53 -12.15
CA PRO A 182 -11.97 11.16 -13.37
C PRO A 182 -13.05 12.07 -13.97
N VAL A 183 -12.68 13.32 -14.25
CA VAL A 183 -13.54 14.31 -14.89
C VAL A 183 -12.83 15.00 -16.05
N GLN A 184 -13.56 15.35 -17.11
CA GLN A 184 -13.05 16.16 -18.22
C GLN A 184 -13.68 17.55 -18.21
N LEU A 185 -12.87 18.60 -18.38
CA LEU A 185 -13.35 19.95 -18.61
C LEU A 185 -13.72 20.09 -20.08
N PHE A 186 -14.98 20.43 -20.39
CA PHE A 186 -15.42 20.57 -21.79
C PHE A 186 -15.86 22.00 -22.15
N TYR A 187 -16.13 22.86 -21.16
CA TYR A 187 -16.47 24.26 -21.36
C TYR A 187 -15.92 25.15 -20.24
N GLU A 188 -15.30 26.26 -20.63
CA GLU A 188 -14.84 27.33 -19.74
C GLU A 188 -15.16 28.70 -20.37
N ASN A 189 -15.70 29.62 -19.56
CA ASN A 189 -15.83 31.03 -19.89
C ASN A 189 -15.82 31.87 -18.60
N GLY A 190 -14.69 32.53 -18.33
CA GLY A 190 -14.46 33.28 -17.10
C GLY A 190 -14.57 32.38 -15.86
N GLN A 191 -15.56 32.64 -15.00
CA GLN A 191 -15.82 31.83 -13.81
C GLN A 191 -16.72 30.61 -14.07
N SER A 192 -17.38 30.54 -15.24
CA SER A 192 -18.24 29.40 -15.60
C SER A 192 -17.39 28.26 -16.16
N ARG A 193 -17.37 27.12 -15.47
CA ARG A 193 -16.67 25.89 -15.87
C ARG A 193 -17.62 24.70 -15.77
N ARG A 194 -17.63 23.83 -16.79
CA ARG A 194 -18.43 22.59 -16.77
C ARG A 194 -17.54 21.37 -16.96
N TYR A 195 -17.65 20.46 -15.99
CA TYR A 195 -16.96 19.19 -15.97
C TYR A 195 -17.93 18.05 -16.27
N LEU A 196 -17.43 17.01 -16.91
CA LEU A 196 -18.13 15.78 -17.24
C LEU A 196 -17.49 14.62 -16.46
N TYR A 197 -18.28 13.81 -15.76
CA TYR A 197 -17.80 12.60 -15.10
C TYR A 197 -17.59 11.50 -16.15
N VAL A 198 -16.37 10.95 -16.22
CA VAL A 198 -15.97 9.99 -17.25
C VAL A 198 -15.40 8.71 -16.66
N SER A 199 -15.35 7.65 -17.46
CA SER A 199 -14.72 6.37 -17.20
C SER A 199 -13.65 6.12 -18.25
N ASN A 200 -12.56 5.47 -17.85
CA ASN A 200 -11.55 4.99 -18.79
C ASN A 200 -11.82 3.51 -19.12
N PRO A 201 -12.26 3.15 -20.34
CA PRO A 201 -12.51 1.76 -20.70
C PRO A 201 -11.24 0.88 -20.65
N SER A 202 -10.04 1.45 -20.79
CA SER A 202 -8.78 0.68 -20.67
C SER A 202 -8.33 0.45 -19.22
N LEU A 203 -9.01 1.07 -18.24
CA LEU A 203 -8.84 0.80 -16.80
C LEU A 203 -10.11 0.20 -16.18
N ALA A 204 -11.16 -0.01 -16.98
CA ALA A 204 -12.34 -0.73 -16.53
C ALA A 204 -11.97 -2.20 -16.35
N GLN A 205 -12.48 -2.80 -15.27
CA GLN A 205 -12.32 -4.23 -15.03
C GLN A 205 -12.84 -5.01 -16.25
N THR A 206 -12.12 -6.07 -16.63
CA THR A 206 -12.56 -7.05 -17.62
C THR A 206 -14.04 -7.36 -17.38
N PRO A 207 -14.93 -7.28 -18.39
CA PRO A 207 -16.33 -7.59 -18.17
C PRO A 207 -16.41 -9.00 -17.59
N PRO A 208 -17.17 -9.22 -16.50
CA PRO A 208 -17.32 -10.57 -15.97
C PRO A 208 -17.84 -11.45 -17.10
N PRO A 209 -17.21 -12.62 -17.36
CA PRO A 209 -17.73 -13.53 -18.37
C PRO A 209 -19.18 -13.87 -18.04
N GLN A 210 -19.97 -14.23 -19.07
CA GLN A 210 -21.28 -14.82 -18.83
C GLN A 210 -21.14 -15.94 -17.81
N ILE A 211 -22.00 -15.93 -16.79
CA ILE A 211 -21.97 -16.92 -15.71
C ILE A 211 -22.10 -18.31 -16.33
N LEU A 212 -20.96 -19.00 -16.49
CA LEU A 212 -20.94 -20.43 -16.64
C LEU A 212 -21.38 -20.98 -15.28
N THR A 213 -22.60 -21.49 -15.24
CA THR A 213 -23.20 -22.17 -14.09
C THR A 213 -22.52 -23.53 -13.87
N THR A 214 -21.26 -23.48 -13.49
CA THR A 214 -20.49 -24.58 -12.93
C THR A 214 -19.92 -24.13 -11.60
N THR A 215 -20.75 -24.25 -10.56
CA THR A 215 -20.27 -24.57 -9.22
C THR A 215 -19.34 -25.78 -9.33
N MET A 216 -18.03 -25.54 -9.27
CA MET A 216 -17.05 -26.61 -9.23
C MET A 216 -17.07 -27.24 -7.83
N ASP A 217 -17.90 -28.27 -7.66
CA ASP A 217 -17.80 -29.17 -6.51
C ASP A 217 -16.36 -29.68 -6.39
N ALA A 218 -15.76 -29.53 -5.20
CA ALA A 218 -14.43 -30.08 -4.89
C ALA A 218 -14.35 -31.61 -5.10
N ASP A 219 -15.50 -32.29 -5.11
CA ASP A 219 -15.63 -33.71 -5.42
C ASP A 219 -15.33 -34.06 -6.88
N LYS A 220 -15.34 -33.09 -7.82
CA LYS A 220 -15.04 -33.30 -9.24
C LYS A 220 -13.57 -33.07 -9.63
N LEU A 221 -12.69 -32.69 -8.70
CA LEU A 221 -11.25 -32.64 -8.99
C LEU A 221 -10.74 -34.07 -9.18
N ASP A 222 -10.06 -34.33 -10.32
CA ASP A 222 -9.63 -35.68 -10.69
C ASP A 222 -8.65 -36.28 -9.66
N ASP A 223 -8.76 -37.60 -9.44
CA ASP A 223 -8.00 -38.29 -8.40
C ASP A 223 -6.48 -38.22 -8.62
N ALA A 224 -5.99 -38.08 -9.86
CA ALA A 224 -4.57 -37.87 -10.13
C ALA A 224 -4.13 -36.43 -9.77
N THR A 225 -4.98 -35.43 -9.91
CA THR A 225 -4.72 -34.07 -9.41
C THR A 225 -4.75 -34.03 -7.88
N LYS A 226 -5.75 -34.66 -7.23
CA LYS A 226 -5.78 -34.85 -5.77
C LYS A 226 -4.53 -35.60 -5.27
N ALA A 227 -4.12 -36.67 -5.96
CA ALA A 227 -2.92 -37.44 -5.63
C ALA A 227 -1.63 -36.63 -5.81
N LYS A 228 -1.51 -35.79 -6.86
CA LYS A 228 -0.35 -34.89 -7.04
C LYS A 228 -0.25 -33.86 -5.93
N VAL A 229 -1.35 -33.20 -5.57
CA VAL A 229 -1.39 -32.23 -4.46
C VAL A 229 -1.01 -32.92 -3.14
N ASN A 230 -1.58 -34.10 -2.86
CA ASN A 230 -1.24 -34.88 -1.67
C ASN A 230 0.22 -35.36 -1.67
N ALA A 231 0.79 -35.72 -2.82
CA ALA A 231 2.20 -36.07 -2.96
C ALA A 231 3.13 -34.87 -2.73
N PHE A 232 2.75 -33.67 -3.19
CA PHE A 232 3.47 -32.44 -2.87
C PHE A 232 3.43 -32.12 -1.37
N ILE A 233 2.24 -32.15 -0.75
CA ILE A 233 2.07 -31.93 0.70
C ILE A 233 2.86 -32.98 1.51
N LYS A 234 2.88 -34.24 1.08
CA LYS A 234 3.66 -35.31 1.72
C LYS A 234 5.17 -35.06 1.60
N LYS A 235 5.66 -34.72 0.41
CA LYS A 235 7.07 -34.42 0.15
C LYS A 235 7.54 -33.17 0.90
N ASP A 236 6.66 -32.19 1.07
CA ASP A 236 6.93 -30.98 1.86
C ASP A 236 7.05 -31.33 3.36
N LYS A 237 6.10 -32.11 3.90
CA LYS A 237 6.20 -32.64 5.28
C LYS A 237 7.45 -33.50 5.51
N GLU A 238 7.81 -34.34 4.56
CA GLU A 238 9.03 -35.17 4.61
C GLU A 238 10.29 -34.28 4.65
N ARG A 239 10.36 -33.24 3.82
CA ARG A 239 11.46 -32.26 3.83
C ARG A 239 11.53 -31.44 5.12
N LEU A 240 10.38 -31.02 5.65
CA LEU A 240 10.30 -30.37 6.96
C LEU A 240 10.78 -31.32 8.08
N GLN A 241 10.53 -32.63 7.96
CA GLN A 241 11.01 -33.63 8.91
C GLN A 241 12.53 -33.84 8.81
N GLU A 242 13.06 -33.99 7.59
CA GLU A 242 14.50 -34.11 7.31
C GLU A 242 15.28 -32.87 7.80
N ALA A 243 14.69 -31.68 7.68
CA ALA A 243 15.28 -30.43 8.16
C ALA A 243 15.10 -30.17 9.67
N GLY A 244 14.42 -31.06 10.41
CA GLY A 244 14.13 -30.88 11.84
C GLY A 244 13.07 -29.81 12.16
N LEU A 245 12.40 -29.27 11.14
CA LEU A 245 11.42 -28.17 11.23
C LEU A 245 10.02 -28.60 11.73
N LEU A 246 9.84 -29.88 12.06
CA LEU A 246 8.54 -30.41 12.54
C LEU A 246 8.30 -30.29 14.05
N GLN A 247 9.28 -29.85 14.86
CA GLN A 247 9.00 -29.50 16.26
C GLN A 247 8.31 -28.14 16.31
N PRO A 248 7.01 -28.06 16.70
CA PRO A 248 6.29 -26.79 16.67
C PRO A 248 6.90 -25.84 17.71
N GLY A 249 7.59 -24.81 17.24
CA GLY A 249 7.97 -23.67 18.07
C GLY A 249 9.45 -23.44 18.34
N ILE A 250 10.35 -24.29 17.83
CA ILE A 250 11.79 -24.07 17.87
C ILE A 250 12.23 -23.32 16.61
N GLN A 251 12.98 -22.22 16.76
CA GLN A 251 13.58 -21.50 15.63
C GLN A 251 14.74 -22.33 15.02
N PRO A 252 14.76 -22.59 13.70
CA PRO A 252 15.86 -23.32 13.08
C PRO A 252 17.19 -22.57 13.15
N SER A 253 18.30 -23.32 13.22
CA SER A 253 19.66 -22.77 13.21
C SER A 253 20.07 -22.13 11.89
N VAL A 254 19.33 -22.38 10.81
CA VAL A 254 19.46 -21.72 9.51
C VAL A 254 18.08 -21.20 9.12
N VAL A 255 17.92 -19.87 9.10
CA VAL A 255 16.62 -19.26 8.78
C VAL A 255 16.46 -19.10 7.28
N SER A 256 15.45 -19.76 6.72
CA SER A 256 15.00 -19.57 5.33
C SER A 256 13.64 -18.87 5.30
N GLY A 257 13.61 -17.58 4.99
CA GLY A 257 12.36 -16.80 4.88
C GLY A 257 12.56 -15.30 5.08
N ASN A 258 11.44 -14.56 5.10
CA ASN A 258 11.44 -13.10 5.33
C ASN A 258 11.74 -12.78 6.80
N VAL A 259 13.04 -12.69 7.13
CA VAL A 259 13.51 -12.12 8.39
C VAL A 259 13.26 -10.61 8.37
N THR A 260 12.73 -10.03 9.45
CA THR A 260 12.52 -8.58 9.53
C THR A 260 13.87 -7.84 9.49
N PRO A 261 13.95 -6.61 8.94
CA PRO A 261 15.22 -5.90 8.81
C PRO A 261 16.03 -5.81 10.11
N TRP A 262 15.37 -5.59 11.25
CA TRP A 262 16.01 -5.59 12.57
C TRP A 262 16.61 -6.95 12.93
N ALA A 263 15.89 -8.05 12.68
CA ALA A 263 16.35 -9.38 13.04
C ALA A 263 17.50 -9.88 12.15
N CYS A 264 17.65 -9.34 10.93
CA CYS A 264 18.84 -9.48 10.11
C CYS A 264 20.01 -8.67 10.68
N GLU A 265 19.88 -7.34 10.70
CA GLU A 265 20.95 -6.39 10.99
C GLU A 265 21.52 -6.54 12.41
N LEU A 266 20.66 -6.82 13.39
CA LEU A 266 21.04 -6.96 14.80
C LEU A 266 21.38 -8.41 15.19
N GLY A 267 21.38 -9.35 14.23
CA GLY A 267 21.71 -10.75 14.47
C GLY A 267 20.74 -11.50 15.37
N TRP A 268 19.52 -10.98 15.63
CA TRP A 268 18.56 -11.58 16.56
C TRP A 268 18.15 -13.00 16.19
N HIS A 269 18.19 -13.34 14.89
CA HIS A 269 18.00 -14.71 14.41
C HIS A 269 19.01 -15.71 15.01
N ARG A 270 20.23 -15.26 15.34
CA ARG A 270 21.27 -16.07 16.00
C ARG A 270 20.97 -16.24 17.48
N TYR A 271 20.57 -15.17 18.17
CA TYR A 271 20.16 -15.24 19.57
C TYR A 271 18.99 -16.20 19.77
N TRP A 272 18.07 -16.30 18.80
CA TRP A 272 16.90 -17.16 18.89
C TRP A 272 17.09 -18.59 18.34
N ALA A 273 18.21 -18.89 17.69
CA ALA A 273 18.45 -20.18 17.07
C ALA A 273 18.41 -21.34 18.10
N GLY A 274 17.60 -22.37 17.82
CA GLY A 274 17.50 -23.55 18.67
C GLY A 274 16.69 -23.38 19.96
N LYS A 275 16.02 -22.24 20.16
CA LYS A 275 15.18 -21.96 21.35
C LYS A 275 13.68 -22.09 21.05
N PRO A 276 12.83 -22.40 22.06
CA PRO A 276 11.38 -22.53 21.92
C PRO A 276 10.68 -21.15 21.87
N VAL A 277 10.97 -20.38 20.81
CA VAL A 277 10.48 -18.99 20.62
C VAL A 277 8.96 -18.88 20.66
N VAL A 278 8.23 -19.89 20.20
CA VAL A 278 6.75 -19.92 20.29
C VAL A 278 6.25 -20.06 21.73
N ALA A 279 6.97 -20.77 22.61
CA ALA A 279 6.59 -20.87 24.02
C ALA A 279 6.70 -19.49 24.70
N ILE A 280 7.81 -18.79 24.45
CA ILE A 280 8.05 -17.42 24.91
C ILE A 280 7.03 -16.44 24.31
N GLY A 281 6.74 -16.54 23.01
CA GLY A 281 5.74 -15.71 22.32
C GLY A 281 4.30 -15.94 22.79
N ASN A 282 3.98 -17.17 23.24
CA ASN A 282 2.66 -17.52 23.78
C ASN A 282 2.44 -17.06 25.21
N LEU A 283 3.46 -16.58 25.92
CA LEU A 283 3.31 -15.97 27.24
C LEU A 283 2.29 -14.82 27.19
N GLY A 284 1.11 -15.10 27.74
CA GLY A 284 -0.04 -14.20 27.69
C GLY A 284 0.18 -12.91 28.49
N HIS A 285 -0.77 -11.98 28.38
CA HIS A 285 -0.77 -10.75 29.18
C HIS A 285 -1.02 -10.98 30.67
N ASN A 286 -1.35 -12.21 31.09
CA ASN A 286 -1.59 -12.59 32.47
C ASN A 286 -0.58 -13.67 32.88
N PRO A 287 0.38 -13.37 33.77
CA PRO A 287 1.39 -14.36 34.20
C PRO A 287 0.86 -15.53 35.02
N GLY A 288 -0.39 -15.47 35.50
CA GLY A 288 -1.03 -16.61 36.18
C GLY A 288 -1.44 -17.74 35.23
N ASP A 289 -1.48 -17.46 33.92
CA ASP A 289 -1.77 -18.46 32.88
C ASP A 289 -0.48 -19.02 32.24
N TRP A 290 0.69 -18.74 32.83
CA TRP A 290 1.98 -19.21 32.34
C TRP A 290 2.33 -20.60 32.89
N ASP A 291 3.05 -21.40 32.11
CA ASP A 291 3.50 -22.73 32.52
C ASP A 291 4.56 -22.67 33.64
N GLY A 292 4.65 -23.71 34.46
CA GLY A 292 5.72 -23.89 35.46
C GLY A 292 5.37 -23.43 36.88
N ALA A 293 6.06 -24.02 37.87
CA ALA A 293 5.76 -23.93 39.30
C ALA A 293 5.97 -22.55 39.98
N TYR A 294 6.28 -21.49 39.23
CA TYR A 294 6.46 -20.13 39.74
C TYR A 294 5.51 -19.10 39.10
N CYS A 295 4.51 -19.54 38.32
CA CYS A 295 3.51 -18.67 37.71
C CYS A 295 2.73 -17.83 38.74
N ASP A 296 2.42 -18.37 39.92
CA ASP A 296 1.76 -17.64 41.00
C ASP A 296 2.58 -16.44 41.51
N ILE A 297 3.91 -16.58 41.60
CA ILE A 297 4.81 -15.50 42.03
C ILE A 297 4.94 -14.45 40.91
N ALA A 298 5.07 -14.88 39.65
CA ALA A 298 5.06 -13.98 38.50
C ALA A 298 3.72 -13.21 38.38
N HIS A 299 2.60 -13.86 38.67
CA HIS A 299 1.28 -13.24 38.72
C HIS A 299 1.20 -12.21 39.84
N TRP A 300 1.68 -12.54 41.04
CA TRP A 300 1.73 -11.63 42.17
C TRP A 300 2.59 -10.39 41.89
N ILE A 301 3.82 -10.57 41.37
CA ILE A 301 4.70 -9.48 40.90
C ILE A 301 3.98 -8.58 39.90
N PHE A 302 3.27 -9.16 38.93
CA PHE A 302 2.51 -8.39 37.95
C PHE A 302 1.32 -7.63 38.58
N VAL A 303 0.54 -8.27 39.45
CA VAL A 303 -0.64 -7.66 40.08
C VAL A 303 -0.25 -6.50 40.98
N VAL A 304 0.70 -6.70 41.89
CA VAL A 304 1.21 -5.64 42.79
C VAL A 304 1.97 -4.58 41.99
N GLY A 305 2.86 -5.00 41.08
CA GLY A 305 3.69 -4.13 40.26
C GLY A 305 2.90 -3.15 39.39
N LYS A 306 1.73 -3.52 38.86
CA LYS A 306 0.86 -2.58 38.12
C LYS A 306 0.49 -1.35 38.94
N GLY A 307 0.20 -1.53 40.24
CA GLY A 307 -0.14 -0.44 41.14
C GLY A 307 1.09 0.39 41.49
N VAL A 308 2.14 -0.29 41.96
CA VAL A 308 3.41 0.34 42.40
C VAL A 308 4.06 1.12 41.26
N VAL A 309 4.28 0.53 40.09
CA VAL A 309 4.90 1.22 38.95
C VAL A 309 4.09 2.43 38.50
N ALA A 310 2.75 2.36 38.59
CA ALA A 310 1.90 3.49 38.26
C ALA A 310 2.08 4.66 39.23
N THR A 311 2.43 4.46 40.50
CA THR A 311 2.70 5.58 41.42
C THR A 311 3.99 6.30 41.01
N TRP A 312 5.07 5.57 40.69
CA TRP A 312 6.34 6.13 40.21
C TRP A 312 6.15 7.02 38.98
N MET A 313 5.40 6.51 37.99
CA MET A 313 5.10 7.24 36.75
C MET A 313 4.26 8.50 37.01
N ASN A 314 3.24 8.41 37.87
CA ASN A 314 2.42 9.57 38.21
C ASN A 314 3.19 10.61 39.04
N ARG A 315 4.14 10.19 39.89
CA ARG A 315 5.02 11.11 40.63
C ARG A 315 5.93 11.89 39.69
N LEU A 316 6.58 11.24 38.73
CA LEU A 316 7.36 11.93 37.68
C LEU A 316 6.49 12.92 36.88
N LEU A 317 5.27 12.53 36.49
CA LEU A 317 4.35 13.40 35.76
C LEU A 317 3.74 14.54 36.59
N SER A 318 3.76 14.41 37.92
CA SER A 318 3.31 15.45 38.86
C SER A 318 4.46 16.34 39.33
N ALA A 319 5.72 15.97 39.04
CA ALA A 319 6.89 16.78 39.34
C ALA A 319 6.89 18.09 38.54
N GLY A 320 7.58 19.12 39.05
CA GLY A 320 7.68 20.42 38.40
C GLY A 320 8.29 20.31 36.99
N CYS A 321 7.89 21.23 36.09
CA CYS A 321 8.28 21.21 34.67
C CYS A 321 9.80 20.98 34.47
N GLN A 322 10.65 21.69 35.22
CA GLN A 322 12.10 21.54 35.18
C GLN A 322 12.56 20.09 35.42
N VAL A 323 11.98 19.39 36.41
CA VAL A 323 12.31 17.99 36.71
C VAL A 323 11.90 17.10 35.52
N GLN A 324 10.69 17.26 35.00
CA GLN A 324 10.24 16.49 33.83
C GLN A 324 11.14 16.71 32.61
N GLN A 325 11.53 17.96 32.34
CA GLN A 325 12.43 18.31 31.24
C GLN A 325 13.83 17.73 31.42
N THR A 326 14.35 17.69 32.65
CA THR A 326 15.63 17.07 33.00
C THR A 326 15.58 15.56 32.78
N PHE A 327 14.58 14.86 33.30
CA PHE A 327 14.47 13.39 33.13
C PHE A 327 14.15 12.99 31.69
N HIS A 328 13.36 13.78 30.95
CA HIS A 328 13.07 13.54 29.53
C HIS A 328 14.25 13.85 28.60
N ALA A 329 15.33 14.46 29.08
CA ALA A 329 16.48 14.78 28.25
C ALA A 329 17.15 13.51 27.67
N TYR A 330 17.71 13.68 26.46
CA TYR A 330 18.49 12.66 25.75
C TYR A 330 19.98 13.05 25.70
N ASN A 331 20.29 14.31 26.02
CA ASN A 331 21.62 14.92 26.08
C ASN A 331 21.53 16.22 26.91
N ASN A 332 22.54 17.09 26.87
CA ASN A 332 22.55 18.34 27.63
C ASN A 332 21.50 19.39 27.18
N ASN A 333 20.76 19.16 26.09
CA ASN A 333 19.75 20.12 25.61
C ASN A 333 18.41 19.97 26.37
N PRO A 334 17.69 21.08 26.61
CA PRO A 334 16.40 21.04 27.28
C PRO A 334 15.36 20.30 26.42
N SER A 335 14.69 19.31 27.01
CA SER A 335 13.54 18.65 26.39
C SER A 335 12.22 19.31 26.77
N LYS A 336 11.13 18.96 26.07
CA LYS A 336 9.77 19.35 26.48
C LYS A 336 9.33 18.56 27.73
N PRO A 337 8.48 19.10 28.61
CA PRO A 337 7.86 18.30 29.67
C PRO A 337 7.01 17.17 29.07
N TYR A 338 6.65 16.18 29.89
CA TYR A 338 5.82 15.07 29.42
C TYR A 338 4.37 15.52 29.20
N ASN A 339 3.75 14.95 28.17
CA ASN A 339 2.32 15.08 27.92
C ASN A 339 1.76 13.69 27.59
N LEU A 340 1.42 12.95 28.65
CA LEU A 340 0.90 11.59 28.56
C LEU A 340 -0.49 11.55 29.19
N ASN A 341 -1.45 10.95 28.49
CA ASN A 341 -2.79 10.73 29.06
C ASN A 341 -2.78 9.54 30.05
N PRO A 342 -3.75 9.46 30.99
CA PRO A 342 -3.77 8.39 32.00
C PRO A 342 -3.85 6.96 31.45
N GLN A 343 -4.47 6.76 30.28
CA GLN A 343 -4.53 5.45 29.62
C GLN A 343 -3.13 5.01 29.14
N THR A 344 -2.33 5.92 28.58
CA THR A 344 -0.94 5.65 28.20
C THR A 344 -0.09 5.34 29.42
N VAL A 345 -0.22 6.09 30.52
CA VAL A 345 0.49 5.82 31.79
C VAL A 345 0.16 4.42 32.31
N LYS A 346 -1.13 4.06 32.36
CA LYS A 346 -1.57 2.72 32.77
C LYS A 346 -0.98 1.61 31.89
N LYS A 347 -0.97 1.79 30.56
CA LYS A 347 -0.35 0.82 29.64
C LYS A 347 1.15 0.65 29.88
N ARG A 348 1.88 1.74 30.13
CA ARG A 348 3.33 1.71 30.42
C ARG A 348 3.62 1.04 31.77
N ALA A 349 2.84 1.32 32.80
CA ALA A 349 2.96 0.66 34.10
C ALA A 349 2.68 -0.85 34.00
N HIS A 350 1.65 -1.25 33.23
CA HIS A 350 1.37 -2.65 32.94
C HIS A 350 2.52 -3.33 32.17
N LEU A 351 3.11 -2.67 31.16
CA LEU A 351 4.24 -3.21 30.39
C LEU A 351 5.46 -3.47 31.28
N TRP A 352 5.83 -2.51 32.14
CA TRP A 352 6.98 -2.67 33.04
C TRP A 352 6.73 -3.74 34.10
N ALA A 353 5.54 -3.77 34.72
CA ALA A 353 5.18 -4.83 35.67
C ALA A 353 5.18 -6.22 35.01
N TRP A 354 4.78 -6.32 33.74
CA TRP A 354 4.83 -7.56 32.96
C TRP A 354 6.28 -7.97 32.66
N LEU A 355 7.19 -7.02 32.44
CA LEU A 355 8.63 -7.30 32.26
C LEU A 355 9.31 -7.80 33.52
N LEU A 356 8.98 -7.23 34.70
CA LEU A 356 9.50 -7.72 35.97
C LEU A 356 9.02 -9.15 36.26
N ALA A 357 7.73 -9.44 35.97
CA ALA A 357 7.19 -10.79 36.04
C ALA A 357 7.83 -11.75 35.03
N LEU A 358 8.08 -11.29 33.79
CA LEU A 358 8.76 -12.06 32.74
C LEU A 358 10.19 -12.40 33.15
N LEU A 359 10.95 -11.43 33.68
CA LEU A 359 12.31 -11.64 34.16
C LEU A 359 12.35 -12.71 35.26
N PHE A 360 11.49 -12.58 36.26
CA PHE A 360 11.36 -13.56 37.34
C PHE A 360 11.01 -14.96 36.79
N HIS A 361 10.05 -15.04 35.88
CA HIS A 361 9.64 -16.29 35.24
C HIS A 361 10.77 -16.95 34.45
N ILE A 362 11.43 -16.22 33.54
CA ILE A 362 12.52 -16.80 32.74
C ILE A 362 13.71 -17.19 33.63
N TYR A 363 14.04 -16.40 34.66
CA TYR A 363 15.13 -16.73 35.57
C TYR A 363 14.86 -18.02 36.38
N PHE A 364 13.67 -18.18 36.95
CA PHE A 364 13.37 -19.35 37.80
C PHE A 364 12.75 -20.56 37.08
N GLN A 365 12.17 -20.40 35.88
CA GLN A 365 11.55 -21.50 35.09
C GLN A 365 12.24 -21.76 33.75
N GLY A 366 13.07 -20.85 33.22
CA GLY A 366 13.62 -20.96 31.87
C GLY A 366 14.42 -22.23 31.60
N GLY A 367 15.14 -22.75 32.60
CA GLY A 367 15.85 -24.03 32.50
C GLY A 367 14.92 -25.25 32.51
N CYS A 368 13.77 -25.17 33.19
CA CYS A 368 12.77 -26.25 33.21
C CYS A 368 11.92 -26.26 31.94
N LEU A 369 11.74 -25.10 31.30
CA LEU A 369 10.93 -24.89 30.10
C LEU A 369 11.78 -24.82 28.80
N ASP A 370 13.07 -25.16 28.89
CA ASP A 370 14.06 -25.16 27.79
C ASP A 370 14.17 -23.82 27.04
N TYR A 371 13.84 -22.69 27.69
CA TYR A 371 13.92 -21.36 27.08
C TYR A 371 15.35 -21.00 26.64
N PHE A 372 16.34 -21.57 27.32
CA PHE A 372 17.76 -21.36 27.05
C PHE A 372 18.28 -22.21 25.88
N GLY A 373 17.63 -23.34 25.58
CA GLY A 373 18.07 -24.29 24.57
C GLY A 373 19.45 -24.87 24.92
N LYS A 374 20.48 -24.43 24.19
CA LYS A 374 21.87 -24.84 24.44
C LYS A 374 22.75 -23.77 25.07
N ASP A 375 22.21 -22.57 25.28
CA ASP A 375 22.95 -21.46 25.87
C ASP A 375 23.03 -21.63 27.38
N ASP A 376 24.06 -21.04 27.99
CA ASP A 376 24.15 -20.96 29.45
C ASP A 376 23.03 -20.04 30.01
N PRO A 377 22.38 -20.39 31.14
CA PRO A 377 21.29 -19.59 31.73
C PRO A 377 21.65 -18.14 32.07
N GLU A 378 22.86 -17.91 32.60
CA GLU A 378 23.36 -16.60 33.01
C GLU A 378 23.72 -15.81 31.74
N GLU A 379 24.43 -16.44 30.80
CA GLU A 379 24.68 -15.87 29.48
C GLU A 379 23.42 -15.68 28.63
N HIS A 380 22.27 -16.29 28.96
CA HIS A 380 21.03 -16.13 28.21
C HIS A 380 20.26 -14.88 28.62
N ILE A 381 20.01 -14.66 29.92
CA ILE A 381 19.24 -13.49 30.38
C ILE A 381 20.16 -12.29 30.60
N GLY A 382 21.42 -12.51 31.00
CA GLY A 382 22.33 -11.42 31.37
C GLY A 382 22.00 -10.83 32.73
N VAL A 383 21.59 -11.67 33.67
CA VAL A 383 21.37 -11.33 35.08
C VAL A 383 22.72 -11.27 35.79
N ASN A 384 23.00 -10.19 36.51
CA ASN A 384 24.17 -10.08 37.38
C ASN A 384 23.81 -10.37 38.85
N ASP A 385 24.82 -10.45 39.71
CA ASP A 385 24.66 -10.73 41.15
C ASP A 385 23.60 -9.87 41.85
N ALA A 386 23.54 -8.57 41.53
CA ALA A 386 22.58 -7.64 42.13
C ALA A 386 21.14 -7.95 41.71
N ILE A 387 20.90 -8.15 40.42
CA ILE A 387 19.58 -8.54 39.89
C ILE A 387 19.19 -9.93 40.45
N SER A 388 20.13 -10.87 40.53
CA SER A 388 19.95 -12.21 41.09
C SER A 388 19.53 -12.16 42.56
N ALA A 389 20.22 -11.35 43.38
CA ALA A 389 19.88 -11.17 44.79
C ALA A 389 18.45 -10.64 44.98
N THR A 390 18.07 -9.55 44.28
CA THR A 390 16.71 -9.00 44.43
C THR A 390 15.61 -9.96 43.93
N LEU A 391 15.90 -10.79 42.92
CA LEU A 391 14.98 -11.85 42.48
C LEU A 391 14.80 -12.95 43.54
N LEU A 392 15.85 -13.31 44.27
CA LEU A 392 15.78 -14.23 45.41
C LEU A 392 15.00 -13.61 46.58
N ASP A 393 15.24 -12.34 46.91
CA ASP A 393 14.52 -11.63 47.97
C ASP A 393 13.02 -11.50 47.68
N LEU A 394 12.63 -11.25 46.42
CA LEU A 394 11.23 -11.27 45.98
C LEU A 394 10.58 -12.64 46.17
N ARG A 395 11.31 -13.73 45.90
CA ARG A 395 10.84 -15.10 46.11
C ARG A 395 10.72 -15.42 47.60
N GLU A 396 11.69 -15.04 48.43
CA GLU A 396 11.63 -15.23 49.88
C GLU A 396 10.48 -14.42 50.50
N GLN A 397 10.29 -13.18 50.07
CA GLN A 397 9.16 -12.34 50.48
C GLN A 397 7.83 -13.03 50.16
N TYR A 398 7.60 -13.49 48.92
CA TYR A 398 6.37 -14.21 48.56
C TYR A 398 6.12 -15.41 49.48
N ASN A 399 7.13 -16.29 49.63
CA ASN A 399 7.02 -17.48 50.47
C ASN A 399 6.71 -17.13 51.93
N THR A 400 7.33 -16.07 52.45
CA THR A 400 7.10 -15.60 53.82
C THR A 400 5.66 -15.13 54.02
N VAL A 401 5.10 -14.37 53.09
CA VAL A 401 3.73 -13.84 53.22
C VAL A 401 2.70 -14.97 53.08
N VAL A 402 2.87 -15.88 52.14
CA VAL A 402 1.98 -17.04 51.96
C VAL A 402 1.97 -17.95 53.19
N ASN A 403 3.12 -18.13 53.86
CA ASN A 403 3.21 -18.91 55.10
C ASN A 403 2.55 -18.27 56.33
N VAL A 404 2.08 -17.01 56.23
CA VAL A 404 1.52 -16.22 57.36
C VAL A 404 0.05 -15.83 57.10
N ASP A 405 -0.59 -16.37 56.06
CA ASP A 405 -2.01 -16.15 55.69
C ASP A 405 -2.42 -14.67 55.53
N LEU A 406 -1.49 -13.79 55.13
CA LEU A 406 -1.77 -12.38 54.83
C LEU A 406 -2.31 -12.20 53.39
N ASP A 407 -3.15 -11.18 53.15
CA ASP A 407 -3.62 -10.85 51.80
C ASP A 407 -2.47 -10.24 50.99
N ILE A 408 -1.81 -11.09 50.20
CA ILE A 408 -0.63 -10.78 49.38
C ILE A 408 -0.82 -9.61 48.41
N TYR A 409 -2.06 -9.19 48.15
CA TYR A 409 -2.41 -8.10 47.23
C TYR A 409 -2.88 -6.81 47.90
N LYS A 410 -3.28 -6.86 49.18
CA LYS A 410 -3.91 -5.73 49.88
C LYS A 410 -3.29 -5.36 51.22
N ASP A 411 -2.50 -6.24 51.84
CA ASP A 411 -1.80 -5.88 53.07
C ASP A 411 -0.77 -4.77 52.78
N THR A 412 -0.90 -3.65 53.49
CA THR A 412 -0.09 -2.45 53.23
C THR A 412 1.40 -2.72 53.40
N ALA A 413 1.81 -3.41 54.46
CA ALA A 413 3.22 -3.68 54.74
C ALA A 413 3.82 -4.66 53.73
N VAL A 414 3.03 -5.64 53.27
CA VAL A 414 3.41 -6.54 52.17
C VAL A 414 3.61 -5.75 50.88
N VAL A 415 2.65 -4.90 50.50
CA VAL A 415 2.70 -4.12 49.25
C VAL A 415 3.84 -3.09 49.28
N GLU A 416 4.11 -2.44 50.41
CA GLU A 416 5.22 -1.52 50.59
C GLU A 416 6.58 -2.22 50.46
N LYS A 417 6.82 -3.31 51.21
CA LYS A 417 8.07 -4.08 51.13
C LYS A 417 8.29 -4.68 49.73
N THR A 418 7.22 -5.17 49.09
CA THR A 418 7.29 -5.66 47.71
C THR A 418 7.58 -4.52 46.74
N GLY A 419 6.97 -3.34 46.94
CA GLY A 419 7.21 -2.17 46.13
C GLY A 419 8.65 -1.67 46.18
N ALA A 420 9.29 -1.74 47.35
CA ALA A 420 10.71 -1.45 47.53
C ALA A 420 11.60 -2.43 46.73
N LEU A 421 11.38 -3.75 46.86
CA LEU A 421 12.12 -4.76 46.10
C LEU A 421 11.91 -4.63 44.58
N LEU A 422 10.69 -4.28 44.13
CA LEU A 422 10.42 -4.02 42.71
C LEU A 422 11.11 -2.74 42.20
N LEU A 423 11.25 -1.71 43.05
CA LEU A 423 12.00 -0.50 42.72
C LEU A 423 13.51 -0.77 42.64
N GLU A 424 14.04 -1.57 43.57
CA GLU A 424 15.45 -2.01 43.57
C GLU A 424 15.76 -2.85 42.32
N LEU A 425 14.97 -3.88 42.03
CA LEU A 425 15.11 -4.70 40.82
C LEU A 425 15.03 -3.84 39.55
N SER A 426 14.08 -2.90 39.51
CA SER A 426 13.95 -1.95 38.40
C SER A 426 15.19 -1.04 38.28
N HIS A 427 15.73 -0.55 39.40
CA HIS A 427 16.93 0.29 39.41
C HIS A 427 18.13 -0.49 38.89
N CYS A 428 18.37 -1.72 39.39
CA CYS A 428 19.43 -2.60 38.91
C CYS A 428 19.34 -2.88 37.40
N LEU A 429 18.14 -3.07 36.84
CA LEU A 429 17.94 -3.22 35.40
C LEU A 429 18.24 -1.96 34.58
N VAL A 430 18.00 -0.77 35.15
CA VAL A 430 18.26 0.52 34.47
C VAL A 430 19.74 0.92 34.56
N THR A 431 20.40 0.60 35.67
CA THR A 431 21.79 0.95 35.95
C THR A 431 22.77 -0.20 35.72
N GLN A 432 22.35 -1.26 35.03
CA GLN A 432 23.23 -2.38 34.69
C GLN A 432 24.32 -1.90 33.71
N GLU A 433 25.58 -2.08 34.09
CA GLU A 433 26.74 -1.87 33.23
C GLU A 433 27.15 -3.20 32.57
N PRO A 434 27.64 -3.20 31.32
CA PRO A 434 28.13 -4.41 30.67
C PRO A 434 29.50 -4.80 31.23
N GLU A 435 29.76 -6.10 31.36
CA GLU A 435 31.03 -6.64 31.86
C GLU A 435 32.23 -6.23 30.99
N GLU A 436 32.03 -6.23 29.66
CA GLU A 436 33.01 -5.77 28.69
C GLU A 436 32.46 -4.59 27.89
N TYR A 437 33.30 -3.59 27.63
CA TYR A 437 32.92 -2.41 26.87
C TYR A 437 32.42 -2.78 25.46
N GLY A 438 31.20 -2.36 25.15
CA GLY A 438 30.52 -2.63 23.88
C GLY A 438 29.47 -3.73 23.93
N GLN A 439 29.47 -4.62 24.95
CA GLN A 439 28.53 -5.74 25.06
C GLN A 439 27.15 -5.35 25.64
N ILE A 440 26.60 -4.23 25.16
CA ILE A 440 25.34 -3.66 25.70
C ILE A 440 24.13 -4.55 25.33
N GLU A 441 24.23 -5.33 24.25
CA GLU A 441 23.26 -6.35 23.84
C GLU A 441 23.14 -7.54 24.81
N LYS A 442 24.09 -7.71 25.73
CA LYS A 442 24.02 -8.74 26.79
C LYS A 442 23.20 -8.30 28.01
N LEU A 443 22.89 -7.01 28.16
CA LEU A 443 22.17 -6.50 29.35
C LEU A 443 20.75 -7.05 29.45
N ALA A 444 20.31 -7.38 30.67
CA ALA A 444 19.02 -8.01 30.92
C ALA A 444 17.84 -7.20 30.37
N LEU A 445 17.87 -5.87 30.47
CA LEU A 445 16.80 -5.03 29.92
C LEU A 445 16.74 -5.04 28.38
N VAL A 446 17.88 -5.18 27.70
CA VAL A 446 17.94 -5.32 26.23
C VAL A 446 17.43 -6.70 25.81
N ARG A 447 17.72 -7.73 26.58
CA ARG A 447 17.20 -9.08 26.33
C ARG A 447 15.71 -9.21 26.61
N LEU A 448 15.21 -8.66 27.70
CA LEU A 448 13.77 -8.57 27.95
C LEU A 448 13.02 -7.82 26.81
N PHE A 449 13.66 -6.83 26.18
CA PHE A 449 13.15 -6.20 24.97
C PHE A 449 13.16 -7.12 23.73
N LEU A 450 14.17 -7.97 23.55
CA LEU A 450 14.16 -9.06 22.55
C LEU A 450 12.96 -10.00 22.76
N HIS A 451 12.64 -10.38 24.01
CA HIS A 451 11.45 -11.18 24.32
C HIS A 451 10.15 -10.43 23.98
N LEU A 452 10.07 -9.11 24.25
CA LEU A 452 8.93 -8.29 23.81
C LEU A 452 8.75 -8.26 22.29
N CYS A 453 9.82 -8.39 21.50
CA CYS A 453 9.74 -8.34 20.05
C CYS A 453 9.18 -9.62 19.40
N ILE A 454 8.79 -10.64 20.17
CA ILE A 454 8.21 -11.89 19.66
C ILE A 454 6.67 -11.84 19.62
N SER A 455 6.10 -12.42 18.57
CA SER A 455 4.66 -12.69 18.40
C SER A 455 4.31 -14.13 18.83
N ARG A 456 3.02 -14.41 19.08
CA ARG A 456 2.55 -15.74 19.55
C ARG A 456 2.90 -16.92 18.63
N ASP A 457 3.09 -16.65 17.34
CA ASP A 457 3.52 -17.62 16.33
C ASP A 457 5.05 -17.76 16.23
N GLY A 458 5.81 -17.15 17.15
CA GLY A 458 7.27 -17.18 17.20
C GLY A 458 7.94 -16.26 16.18
N THR A 459 7.18 -15.41 15.49
CA THR A 459 7.71 -14.45 14.51
C THR A 459 8.04 -13.10 15.14
N PRO A 460 9.04 -12.36 14.63
CA PRO A 460 9.28 -10.99 15.06
C PRO A 460 8.07 -10.07 14.81
N LYS A 461 7.75 -9.21 15.78
CA LYS A 461 6.74 -8.16 15.65
C LYS A 461 7.14 -7.13 14.57
N PRO A 462 6.17 -6.38 14.00
CA PRO A 462 6.46 -5.27 13.10
C PRO A 462 7.30 -4.17 13.78
N VAL A 463 8.23 -3.59 13.01
CA VAL A 463 9.10 -2.46 13.39
C VAL A 463 8.34 -1.38 14.17
N SER A 464 7.19 -0.93 13.65
CA SER A 464 6.34 0.11 14.25
C SER A 464 5.69 -0.25 15.59
N THR A 465 5.54 -1.55 15.89
CA THR A 465 5.08 -2.00 17.21
C THR A 465 6.23 -1.96 18.19
N SER A 466 7.39 -2.47 17.80
CA SER A 466 8.57 -2.52 18.64
C SER A 466 9.17 -1.14 18.96
N THR A 467 9.10 -0.15 18.06
CA THR A 467 9.47 1.25 18.40
C THR A 467 8.54 1.86 19.46
N SER A 468 7.24 1.54 19.41
CA SER A 468 6.26 1.98 20.42
C SER A 468 6.52 1.34 21.80
N ASP A 469 6.96 0.07 21.80
CA ASP A 469 7.44 -0.62 22.99
C ASP A 469 8.72 0.07 23.53
N ILE A 470 9.74 0.37 22.69
CA ILE A 470 10.94 1.12 23.11
C ILE A 470 10.58 2.48 23.74
N ALA A 471 9.77 3.30 23.06
CA ALA A 471 9.34 4.61 23.54
C ALA A 471 8.57 4.53 24.89
N SER A 472 8.05 3.35 25.21
CA SER A 472 7.43 3.04 26.50
C SER A 472 8.48 2.66 27.55
N LEU A 473 9.42 1.76 27.24
CA LEU A 473 10.54 1.41 28.13
C LEU A 473 11.38 2.63 28.51
N GLU A 474 11.70 3.47 27.53
CA GLU A 474 12.42 4.72 27.69
C GLU A 474 11.81 5.67 28.72
N PHE A 475 10.49 5.66 28.87
CA PHE A 475 9.79 6.42 29.91
C PHE A 475 9.79 5.69 31.25
N CYS A 476 9.62 4.37 31.25
CA CYS A 476 9.68 3.56 32.46
C CYS A 476 11.03 3.69 33.17
N GLN A 477 12.15 3.58 32.43
CA GLN A 477 13.50 3.73 32.97
C GLN A 477 13.69 5.10 33.66
N ARG A 478 13.18 6.17 33.04
CA ARG A 478 13.23 7.54 33.59
C ARG A 478 12.34 7.70 34.82
N ALA A 479 11.17 7.06 34.86
CA ALA A 479 10.30 7.02 36.04
C ALA A 479 10.93 6.24 37.22
N VAL A 480 11.62 5.13 36.94
CA VAL A 480 12.38 4.35 37.92
C VAL A 480 13.51 5.17 38.53
N LEU A 481 14.33 5.84 37.70
CA LEU A 481 15.39 6.72 38.23
C LEU A 481 14.83 7.93 38.96
N HIS A 482 13.70 8.50 38.52
CA HIS A 482 13.03 9.58 39.24
C HIS A 482 12.63 9.12 40.64
N GLU A 483 11.97 7.97 40.74
CA GLU A 483 11.54 7.44 42.03
C GLU A 483 12.74 7.10 42.92
N HIS A 484 13.68 6.30 42.42
CA HIS A 484 14.86 5.89 43.20
C HIS A 484 15.68 7.08 43.71
N LEU A 485 15.85 8.15 42.91
CA LEU A 485 16.66 9.31 43.30
C LEU A 485 15.89 10.34 44.14
N LEU A 486 14.60 10.56 43.84
CA LEU A 486 13.81 11.71 44.30
C LEU A 486 12.49 11.35 45.01
N HIS A 487 12.27 10.09 45.40
CA HIS A 487 11.17 9.74 46.31
C HIS A 487 11.21 10.65 47.55
N PRO A 488 10.07 11.26 47.98
CA PRO A 488 10.10 12.32 49.00
C PRO A 488 10.68 11.91 50.35
N GLU A 489 10.46 10.65 50.74
CA GLU A 489 10.88 10.07 52.02
C GLU A 489 12.11 9.17 51.79
N ASP A 490 11.96 8.06 51.08
CA ASP A 490 13.02 7.05 50.85
C ASP A 490 13.95 7.28 49.64
N GLY A 491 13.95 8.46 49.02
CA GLY A 491 14.75 8.71 47.81
C GLY A 491 16.24 8.75 48.12
N ALA A 492 17.08 8.14 47.29
CA ALA A 492 18.54 8.03 47.52
C ALA A 492 19.27 9.38 47.68
N LEU A 493 18.63 10.49 47.32
CA LEU A 493 19.15 11.85 47.48
C LEU A 493 18.37 12.70 48.50
N CYS A 494 17.38 12.15 49.24
CA CYS A 494 16.39 12.92 50.02
C CYS A 494 17.01 13.91 51.01
N ASP A 495 18.11 13.55 51.69
CA ASP A 495 18.82 14.40 52.66
C ASP A 495 19.73 15.48 52.06
N MET A 496 19.99 15.45 50.75
CA MET A 496 20.96 16.36 50.10
C MET A 496 20.39 17.76 49.85
N SER A 497 21.25 18.78 49.71
CA SER A 497 20.82 20.12 49.30
C SER A 497 20.31 20.13 47.84
N ALA A 498 19.46 21.10 47.47
CA ALA A 498 18.89 21.17 46.12
C ALA A 498 19.95 21.28 45.00
N SER A 499 21.10 21.91 45.29
CA SER A 499 22.21 22.04 44.33
C SER A 499 22.91 20.69 44.11
N GLU A 500 23.19 19.96 45.19
CA GLU A 500 23.82 18.64 45.15
C GLU A 500 22.90 17.59 44.52
N LYS A 501 21.60 17.61 44.86
CA LYS A 501 20.55 16.82 44.21
C LYS A 501 20.59 17.00 42.70
N SER A 502 20.54 18.25 42.23
CA SER A 502 20.56 18.58 40.80
C SER A 502 21.83 18.06 40.11
N ALA A 503 23.01 18.32 40.68
CA ALA A 503 24.28 17.85 40.12
C ALA A 503 24.37 16.31 40.05
N LYS A 504 23.90 15.62 41.09
CA LYS A 504 23.90 14.15 41.15
C LYS A 504 22.89 13.53 40.18
N VAL A 505 21.68 14.08 40.07
CA VAL A 505 20.67 13.67 39.06
C VAL A 505 21.23 13.81 37.65
N ILE A 506 21.81 14.96 37.30
CA ILE A 506 22.41 15.19 35.97
C ILE A 506 23.55 14.19 35.70
N LYS A 507 24.37 13.86 36.71
CA LYS A 507 25.41 12.83 36.57
C LYS A 507 24.79 11.45 36.30
N THR A 508 23.78 11.04 37.07
CA THR A 508 23.14 9.72 36.90
C THR A 508 22.46 9.59 35.52
N LEU A 509 21.77 10.63 35.05
CA LEU A 509 21.13 10.62 33.73
C LEU A 509 22.15 10.55 32.59
N LYS A 510 23.34 11.18 32.74
CA LYS A 510 24.46 11.02 31.81
C LYS A 510 25.04 9.61 31.79
N CYS A 511 25.06 8.92 32.91
CA CYS A 511 25.57 7.55 33.00
C CYS A 511 24.60 6.51 32.42
N TYR A 512 23.28 6.73 32.50
CA TYR A 512 22.31 5.67 32.23
C TYR A 512 21.17 6.00 31.25
N VAL A 513 20.91 7.27 30.90
CA VAL A 513 19.75 7.67 30.07
C VAL A 513 20.12 8.48 28.84
N HIS A 514 21.26 9.18 28.82
CA HIS A 514 21.67 9.93 27.64
C HIS A 514 22.07 9.00 26.48
N HIS A 515 21.89 9.48 25.24
CA HIS A 515 22.12 8.70 24.02
C HIS A 515 23.58 8.29 23.78
N ASP A 516 24.53 8.87 24.52
CA ASP A 516 25.98 8.64 24.50
C ASP A 516 26.48 7.82 25.70
N SER A 517 25.56 7.32 26.54
CA SER A 517 25.89 6.42 27.65
C SER A 517 26.13 4.97 27.18
N SER A 518 26.81 4.17 28.01
CA SER A 518 27.03 2.73 27.76
C SER A 518 25.96 1.86 28.45
N SER A 519 24.70 2.28 28.37
CA SER A 519 23.57 1.65 29.07
C SER A 519 22.54 1.03 28.11
N ALA A 520 21.65 0.20 28.66
CA ALA A 520 20.47 -0.29 27.96
C ALA A 520 19.61 0.84 27.36
N SER A 521 19.56 2.01 28.00
CA SER A 521 18.78 3.16 27.49
C SER A 521 19.35 3.72 26.20
N ALA A 522 20.66 3.93 26.13
CA ALA A 522 21.32 4.42 24.92
C ALA A 522 21.20 3.44 23.75
N HIS A 523 21.36 2.14 24.03
CA HIS A 523 21.16 1.08 23.04
C HIS A 523 19.73 1.08 22.50
N LEU A 524 18.72 1.09 23.39
CA LEU A 524 17.32 1.16 22.99
C LEU A 524 17.00 2.44 22.20
N GLN A 525 17.54 3.60 22.59
CA GLN A 525 17.39 4.86 21.81
C GLN A 525 18.10 4.82 20.45
N SER A 526 19.18 4.04 20.31
CA SER A 526 19.82 3.78 19.01
C SER A 526 18.90 2.92 18.13
N LEU A 527 18.37 1.82 18.68
CA LEU A 527 17.40 0.95 18.02
C LEU A 527 16.11 1.70 17.65
N HIS A 528 15.66 2.63 18.49
CA HIS A 528 14.48 3.44 18.23
C HIS A 528 14.68 4.32 16.99
N ARG A 529 15.80 5.04 16.90
CA ARG A 529 16.14 5.89 15.73
C ARG A 529 16.33 5.08 14.45
N PHE A 530 17.03 3.95 14.54
CA PHE A 530 17.16 2.99 13.42
C PHE A 530 15.78 2.46 12.99
N GLY A 531 14.93 2.16 13.97
CA GLY A 531 13.56 1.73 13.81
C GLY A 531 12.63 2.76 13.17
N GLU A 532 12.74 4.03 13.54
CA GLU A 532 11.96 5.11 12.95
C GLU A 532 12.35 5.39 11.49
N ALA A 533 13.63 5.23 11.14
CA ALA A 533 14.09 5.31 9.75
C ALA A 533 13.51 4.14 8.94
N LEU A 534 13.70 2.90 9.42
CA LEU A 534 13.14 1.72 8.76
C LEU A 534 11.62 1.74 8.71
N ALA A 535 10.90 2.31 9.67
CA ALA A 535 9.44 2.44 9.63
C ALA A 535 8.94 3.49 8.63
N GLN A 536 9.81 4.39 8.16
CA GLN A 536 9.50 5.31 7.06
C GLN A 536 9.75 4.63 5.70
N ASP A 537 10.75 3.75 5.62
CA ASP A 537 11.06 2.96 4.42
C ASP A 537 10.16 1.70 4.27
N ASP A 538 9.63 1.15 5.37
CA ASP A 538 8.60 0.09 5.41
C ASP A 538 7.27 0.66 4.89
N SER A 539 7.18 0.84 3.57
CA SER A 539 5.95 1.18 2.87
C SER A 539 4.92 0.06 3.07
N SER A 540 4.13 0.18 4.15
CA SER A 540 3.05 -0.68 4.61
C SER A 540 3.20 -2.17 4.25
N SER A 541 3.66 -3.00 5.20
CA SER A 541 3.76 -4.45 5.01
C SER A 541 2.43 -5.08 4.55
N PHE A 542 2.24 -5.22 3.25
CA PHE A 542 1.01 -5.75 2.66
C PHE A 542 0.95 -7.25 2.91
N LYS A 543 0.26 -7.65 3.99
CA LYS A 543 0.12 -9.05 4.36
C LYS A 543 -0.88 -9.73 3.44
N PHE A 544 -0.37 -10.56 2.52
CA PHE A 544 -1.17 -11.51 1.76
C PHE A 544 -1.64 -12.64 2.68
N ARG A 545 -2.93 -12.99 2.62
CA ARG A 545 -3.48 -14.15 3.35
C ARG A 545 -4.38 -14.98 2.44
N TRP A 546 -4.04 -16.24 2.25
CA TRP A 546 -4.84 -17.20 1.51
C TRP A 546 -6.07 -17.64 2.31
N SER A 547 -7.16 -17.92 1.62
CA SER A 547 -8.31 -18.64 2.17
C SER A 547 -7.96 -20.11 2.43
N LYS A 548 -8.71 -20.79 3.33
CA LYS A 548 -8.40 -22.18 3.74
C LYS A 548 -8.49 -23.20 2.59
N ASP A 549 -9.33 -22.91 1.62
CA ASP A 549 -9.60 -23.66 0.40
C ASP A 549 -8.72 -23.20 -0.79
N LEU A 550 -7.82 -22.23 -0.57
CA LEU A 550 -6.93 -21.63 -1.57
C LEU A 550 -7.64 -20.97 -2.77
N SER A 551 -8.95 -20.77 -2.71
CA SER A 551 -9.74 -20.13 -3.78
C SER A 551 -9.56 -18.61 -3.83
N LYS A 552 -9.03 -17.98 -2.77
CA LYS A 552 -8.92 -16.52 -2.64
C LYS A 552 -7.65 -16.06 -1.91
N VAL A 553 -7.22 -14.85 -2.24
CA VAL A 553 -6.12 -14.11 -1.62
C VAL A 553 -6.67 -12.80 -1.05
N MET A 554 -6.47 -12.58 0.24
CA MET A 554 -6.66 -11.28 0.88
C MET A 554 -5.42 -10.40 0.64
N PHE A 555 -5.63 -9.18 0.16
CA PHE A 555 -4.62 -8.13 0.08
C PHE A 555 -5.08 -6.92 0.91
N GLY A 556 -4.54 -6.78 2.13
CA GLY A 556 -5.02 -5.78 3.08
C GLY A 556 -6.46 -6.04 3.53
N LEU A 557 -7.40 -5.21 3.07
CA LEU A 557 -8.84 -5.37 3.30
C LEU A 557 -9.59 -5.95 2.08
N GLU A 558 -8.93 -6.08 0.93
CA GLU A 558 -9.55 -6.54 -0.31
C GLU A 558 -9.42 -8.06 -0.46
N GLU A 559 -10.48 -8.71 -0.94
CA GLU A 559 -10.56 -10.15 -1.16
C GLU A 559 -10.58 -10.43 -2.66
N VAL A 560 -9.54 -11.08 -3.17
CA VAL A 560 -9.36 -11.35 -4.60
C VAL A 560 -9.47 -12.86 -4.84
N ALA A 561 -10.41 -13.28 -5.68
CA ALA A 561 -10.50 -14.67 -6.11
C ALA A 561 -9.30 -15.07 -6.97
N VAL A 562 -8.77 -16.28 -6.77
CA VAL A 562 -7.63 -16.81 -7.54
C VAL A 562 -8.00 -17.01 -9.00
N GLU A 563 -9.25 -17.40 -9.28
CA GLU A 563 -9.84 -17.43 -10.62
C GLU A 563 -9.66 -16.08 -11.35
N ARG A 564 -9.90 -14.96 -10.65
CA ARG A 564 -9.75 -13.60 -11.19
C ARG A 564 -8.28 -13.22 -11.45
N LEU A 565 -7.34 -13.77 -10.68
CA LEU A 565 -5.89 -13.62 -10.95
C LEU A 565 -5.47 -14.45 -12.18
N GLN A 566 -6.02 -15.65 -12.34
CA GLN A 566 -5.81 -16.49 -13.53
C GLN A 566 -6.42 -15.85 -14.79
N GLU A 567 -7.62 -15.28 -14.69
CA GLU A 567 -8.26 -14.49 -15.75
C GLU A 567 -7.41 -13.27 -16.14
N LEU A 568 -6.82 -12.56 -15.18
CA LEU A 568 -5.91 -11.45 -15.44
C LEU A 568 -4.67 -11.92 -16.23
N MET A 569 -4.04 -13.02 -15.82
CA MET A 569 -2.89 -13.60 -16.54
C MET A 569 -3.27 -14.03 -17.96
N HIS A 570 -4.40 -14.72 -18.13
CA HIS A 570 -4.88 -15.16 -19.44
C HIS A 570 -5.27 -13.98 -20.36
N GLY A 571 -5.91 -12.94 -19.82
CA GLY A 571 -6.24 -11.72 -20.56
C GLY A 571 -4.99 -10.95 -20.99
N ALA A 572 -4.00 -10.82 -20.10
CA ALA A 572 -2.70 -10.24 -20.42
C ALA A 572 -1.98 -11.05 -21.52
N GLN A 573 -1.98 -12.38 -21.44
CA GLN A 573 -1.39 -13.24 -22.47
C GLN A 573 -2.09 -13.06 -23.83
N GLN A 574 -3.43 -13.09 -23.88
CA GLN A 574 -4.18 -12.91 -25.14
C GLN A 574 -3.92 -11.55 -25.78
N GLN A 575 -3.87 -10.48 -24.98
CA GLN A 575 -3.55 -9.15 -25.48
C GLN A 575 -2.09 -9.04 -25.96
N ALA A 576 -1.15 -9.72 -25.31
CA ALA A 576 0.24 -9.82 -25.77
C ALA A 576 0.35 -10.58 -27.11
N GLU A 577 -0.34 -11.72 -27.26
CA GLU A 577 -0.39 -12.48 -28.53
C GLU A 577 -0.99 -11.63 -29.67
N LYS A 578 -2.01 -10.80 -29.37
CA LYS A 578 -2.61 -9.87 -30.33
C LYS A 578 -1.66 -8.75 -30.78
N LEU A 579 -0.98 -8.09 -29.84
CA LEU A 579 -0.01 -7.03 -30.16
C LEU A 579 1.20 -7.61 -30.94
N LEU A 580 1.70 -8.78 -30.54
CA LEU A 580 2.76 -9.48 -31.26
C LEU A 580 2.35 -9.86 -32.70
N THR A 581 1.08 -10.21 -32.92
CA THR A 581 0.58 -10.48 -34.27
C THR A 581 0.60 -9.22 -35.15
N GLN A 582 0.31 -8.05 -34.59
CA GLN A 582 0.42 -6.77 -35.30
C GLN A 582 1.89 -6.41 -35.61
N LEU A 583 2.81 -6.61 -34.66
CA LEU A 583 4.25 -6.37 -34.85
C LEU A 583 4.89 -7.28 -35.91
N ARG A 584 4.29 -8.45 -36.20
CA ARG A 584 4.82 -9.43 -37.15
C ARG A 584 4.56 -9.10 -38.63
N LEU A 585 3.66 -8.16 -38.94
CA LEU A 585 3.33 -7.75 -40.32
C LEU A 585 2.94 -8.93 -41.24
N LEU A 586 2.24 -9.94 -40.71
CA LEU A 586 1.76 -11.11 -41.44
C LEU A 586 0.30 -10.93 -41.88
N ALA A 587 -0.01 -11.29 -43.12
CA ALA A 587 -1.27 -10.93 -43.79
C ALA A 587 -2.48 -11.83 -43.45
N GLU A 588 -2.27 -13.08 -43.01
CA GLU A 588 -3.35 -14.02 -42.64
C GLU A 588 -3.01 -14.85 -41.39
N GLU A 589 -4.03 -15.23 -40.61
CA GLU A 589 -3.90 -16.15 -39.46
C GLU A 589 -3.31 -17.53 -39.84
N LYS A 590 -3.42 -17.93 -41.11
CA LYS A 590 -2.86 -19.18 -41.62
C LYS A 590 -1.33 -19.19 -41.69
N ASP A 591 -0.69 -18.02 -41.76
CA ASP A 591 0.78 -17.88 -41.78
C ASP A 591 1.41 -17.94 -40.37
N ILE A 592 0.62 -18.10 -39.30
CA ILE A 592 1.11 -18.16 -37.91
C ILE A 592 2.05 -19.37 -37.65
N HIS A 593 2.08 -20.35 -38.55
CA HIS A 593 2.93 -21.56 -38.48
C HIS A 593 4.11 -21.59 -39.46
N VAL A 594 4.49 -20.44 -40.04
CA VAL A 594 5.58 -20.35 -41.06
C VAL A 594 6.98 -20.73 -40.53
N MET A 595 7.23 -20.76 -39.22
CA MET A 595 8.48 -21.29 -38.65
C MET A 595 8.23 -22.43 -37.67
N ASP A 596 8.79 -23.61 -37.96
CA ASP A 596 8.95 -24.68 -36.98
C ASP A 596 10.12 -24.37 -36.05
N LEU A 597 9.79 -23.84 -34.89
CA LEU A 597 10.74 -23.41 -33.86
C LEU A 597 11.61 -24.56 -33.32
N SER A 598 11.21 -25.83 -33.49
CA SER A 598 12.04 -26.98 -33.11
C SER A 598 13.28 -27.18 -33.99
N ARG A 599 13.31 -26.50 -35.14
CA ARG A 599 14.39 -26.55 -36.14
C ARG A 599 15.35 -25.36 -36.03
N ILE A 600 15.03 -24.35 -35.22
CA ILE A 600 15.92 -23.24 -34.90
C ILE A 600 16.86 -23.69 -33.79
N THR A 601 18.12 -23.97 -34.13
CA THR A 601 19.18 -24.29 -33.17
C THR A 601 20.12 -23.11 -33.00
N ASP A 602 20.11 -22.53 -31.80
CA ASP A 602 21.09 -21.52 -31.39
C ASP A 602 22.36 -22.15 -30.79
N ASN A 603 23.47 -21.43 -30.93
CA ASN A 603 24.75 -21.76 -30.32
C ASN A 603 25.17 -20.65 -29.33
N HIS A 604 24.71 -20.77 -28.09
CA HIS A 604 25.06 -19.87 -26.98
C HIS A 604 26.56 -19.76 -26.68
N CYS A 605 27.39 -20.69 -27.18
CA CYS A 605 28.85 -20.60 -27.07
C CYS A 605 29.48 -19.70 -28.17
N ASN A 606 28.73 -19.33 -29.21
CA ASN A 606 29.24 -18.57 -30.34
C ASN A 606 29.21 -17.05 -30.09
N MET A 607 30.07 -16.58 -29.19
CA MET A 607 30.20 -15.17 -28.79
C MET A 607 30.74 -14.22 -29.90
N ARG A 608 30.76 -14.62 -31.17
CA ARG A 608 31.31 -13.83 -32.28
C ARG A 608 30.43 -12.59 -32.53
N PRO A 609 30.98 -11.36 -32.47
CA PRO A 609 30.22 -10.16 -32.80
C PRO A 609 29.62 -10.22 -34.21
N GLY A 610 28.35 -9.82 -34.34
CA GLY A 610 27.57 -9.91 -35.58
C GLY A 610 26.81 -11.23 -35.78
N PHE A 611 27.12 -12.30 -35.04
CA PHE A 611 26.38 -13.56 -35.13
C PHE A 611 24.93 -13.40 -34.61
N ASN A 612 24.02 -14.15 -35.22
CA ASN A 612 22.66 -14.42 -34.71
C ASN A 612 22.20 -15.82 -35.13
N PHE A 613 21.16 -16.35 -34.48
CA PHE A 613 20.59 -17.66 -34.81
C PHE A 613 19.88 -17.71 -36.18
N ALA A 614 19.56 -16.56 -36.80
CA ALA A 614 18.98 -16.53 -38.14
C ALA A 614 20.01 -16.89 -39.22
N GLU A 615 21.30 -16.60 -39.02
CA GLU A 615 22.41 -17.11 -39.84
C GLU A 615 22.61 -18.64 -39.70
N ALA A 616 22.19 -19.22 -38.58
CA ALA A 616 22.29 -20.66 -38.31
C ALA A 616 21.09 -21.48 -38.83
N CYS A 617 20.05 -20.82 -39.35
CA CYS A 617 18.84 -21.48 -39.82
C CYS A 617 19.02 -22.09 -41.23
N LEU A 618 18.64 -23.36 -41.39
CA LEU A 618 18.91 -24.15 -42.61
C LEU A 618 17.90 -23.92 -43.76
N GLU A 619 16.79 -23.22 -43.51
CA GLU A 619 15.78 -22.89 -44.52
C GLU A 619 15.94 -21.43 -45.00
N PRO A 620 15.62 -21.12 -46.27
CA PRO A 620 15.87 -19.81 -46.84
C PRO A 620 15.19 -18.72 -46.01
N PRO A 621 15.89 -17.62 -45.69
CA PRO A 621 15.40 -16.64 -44.74
C PRO A 621 14.08 -16.03 -45.22
N VAL A 622 13.06 -16.06 -44.36
CA VAL A 622 11.78 -15.37 -44.59
C VAL A 622 11.94 -13.84 -44.57
N LEU A 623 13.09 -13.36 -44.06
CA LEU A 623 13.50 -11.95 -43.88
C LEU A 623 13.24 -11.05 -45.10
N PRO A 624 13.65 -11.39 -46.34
CA PRO A 624 13.37 -10.55 -47.51
C PRO A 624 11.87 -10.42 -47.78
N SER A 625 11.07 -11.46 -47.50
CA SER A 625 9.62 -11.41 -47.68
C SER A 625 8.90 -10.57 -46.62
N ILE A 626 9.51 -10.38 -45.44
CA ILE A 626 9.00 -9.51 -44.37
C ILE A 626 9.35 -8.06 -44.69
N LEU A 627 10.60 -7.78 -45.09
CA LEU A 627 11.02 -6.47 -45.56
C LEU A 627 10.21 -6.01 -46.78
N CYS A 628 10.03 -6.86 -47.79
CA CYS A 628 9.17 -6.56 -48.94
C CYS A 628 7.70 -6.31 -48.54
N ARG A 629 7.20 -6.90 -47.44
CA ARG A 629 5.83 -6.66 -46.94
C ARG A 629 5.71 -5.37 -46.13
N ALA A 630 6.73 -5.00 -45.35
CA ALA A 630 6.83 -3.71 -44.67
C ALA A 630 6.89 -2.53 -45.68
N VAL A 631 7.56 -2.74 -46.81
CA VAL A 631 7.57 -1.84 -47.97
C VAL A 631 6.21 -1.81 -48.69
N ALA A 632 5.59 -2.98 -48.94
CA ALA A 632 4.40 -3.10 -49.80
C ALA A 632 3.04 -2.84 -49.10
N GLY A 633 3.00 -2.57 -47.79
CA GLY A 633 1.77 -2.23 -47.07
C GLY A 633 0.70 -3.34 -47.02
N GLY A 634 1.12 -4.60 -47.07
CA GLY A 634 0.27 -5.78 -47.26
C GLY A 634 -0.55 -6.24 -46.03
N ALA A 635 -1.45 -5.38 -45.53
CA ALA A 635 -2.55 -5.64 -44.59
C ALA A 635 -2.22 -6.10 -43.14
N PRO A 636 -2.91 -5.56 -42.12
CA PRO A 636 -3.28 -4.16 -41.90
C PRO A 636 -2.44 -3.58 -40.73
N PRO A 637 -1.56 -2.60 -41.02
CA PRO A 637 -1.91 -1.22 -40.64
C PRO A 637 -2.14 -0.30 -41.86
N ALA A 638 -2.59 0.93 -41.60
CA ALA A 638 -3.04 1.87 -42.64
C ALA A 638 -1.93 2.58 -43.43
N HIS A 639 -0.65 2.35 -43.11
CA HIS A 639 0.49 3.00 -43.75
C HIS A 639 1.64 1.99 -43.92
N PRO A 640 2.37 2.00 -45.06
CA PRO A 640 3.67 1.32 -45.16
C PRO A 640 4.65 1.94 -44.16
N LEU A 641 5.62 1.15 -43.69
CA LEU A 641 6.66 1.63 -42.76
C LEU A 641 7.69 2.55 -43.45
N MET A 642 7.84 2.40 -44.78
CA MET A 642 8.68 3.25 -45.62
C MET A 642 7.84 4.37 -46.24
N ASP A 643 8.42 5.54 -46.43
CA ASP A 643 7.77 6.64 -47.16
C ASP A 643 7.55 6.23 -48.62
N PRO A 644 6.30 6.11 -49.11
CA PRO A 644 6.01 5.72 -50.49
C PRO A 644 6.31 6.82 -51.52
N TYR A 645 6.77 8.00 -51.09
CA TYR A 645 7.11 9.14 -51.93
C TYR A 645 8.59 9.55 -51.86
N SER A 646 9.43 8.87 -51.07
CA SER A 646 10.88 9.08 -51.10
C SER A 646 11.54 8.28 -52.24
N ASP A 647 12.53 8.89 -52.89
CA ASP A 647 13.39 8.22 -53.87
C ASP A 647 14.49 7.38 -53.17
N GLU A 648 14.64 7.49 -51.84
CA GLU A 648 15.58 6.74 -51.01
C GLU A 648 14.85 5.82 -50.01
N LEU A 649 15.60 4.93 -49.32
CA LEU A 649 15.05 3.98 -48.34
C LEU A 649 14.76 4.66 -46.99
N GLU A 650 13.80 5.59 -46.96
CA GLU A 650 13.42 6.36 -45.78
C GLU A 650 12.15 5.82 -45.09
N PHE A 651 12.10 5.94 -43.76
CA PHE A 651 10.94 5.56 -42.96
C PHE A 651 9.87 6.65 -42.96
N ASP A 652 8.60 6.27 -43.10
CA ASP A 652 7.49 7.16 -42.75
C ASP A 652 7.52 7.37 -41.23
N SER A 653 7.75 8.62 -40.80
CA SER A 653 7.90 8.97 -39.39
C SER A 653 6.66 8.57 -38.56
N ASP A 654 5.45 8.83 -39.06
CA ASP A 654 4.22 8.60 -38.31
C ASP A 654 3.91 7.10 -38.19
N ALA A 655 4.18 6.33 -39.26
CA ALA A 655 4.08 4.88 -39.26
C ALA A 655 5.12 4.23 -38.33
N ALA A 656 6.36 4.72 -38.31
CA ALA A 656 7.41 4.27 -37.40
C ALA A 656 7.04 4.57 -35.93
N HIS A 657 6.59 5.79 -35.61
CA HIS A 657 6.12 6.13 -34.26
C HIS A 657 4.92 5.27 -33.82
N ALA A 658 3.97 4.99 -34.72
CA ALA A 658 2.84 4.10 -34.43
C ALA A 658 3.30 2.65 -34.17
N TYR A 659 4.27 2.15 -34.95
CA TYR A 659 4.87 0.83 -34.73
C TYR A 659 5.59 0.74 -33.38
N PHE A 660 6.43 1.72 -33.04
CA PHE A 660 7.11 1.78 -31.75
C PHE A 660 6.15 1.94 -30.56
N ALA A 661 4.99 2.61 -30.74
CA ALA A 661 3.96 2.65 -29.70
C ALA A 661 3.37 1.26 -29.42
N ILE A 662 3.06 0.47 -30.46
CA ILE A 662 2.59 -0.93 -30.32
C ILE A 662 3.67 -1.80 -29.66
N HIS A 663 4.93 -1.64 -30.07
CA HIS A 663 6.08 -2.32 -29.47
C HIS A 663 6.17 -2.02 -27.98
N ASN A 664 6.14 -0.74 -27.58
CA ASN A 664 6.30 -0.34 -26.19
C ASN A 664 5.15 -0.83 -25.29
N GLU A 665 3.90 -0.86 -25.78
CA GLU A 665 2.78 -1.48 -25.05
C GLU A 665 2.93 -3.00 -24.91
N PHE A 666 3.42 -3.68 -25.96
CA PHE A 666 3.72 -5.10 -25.90
C PHE A 666 4.85 -5.41 -24.89
N THR A 667 5.93 -4.63 -24.90
CA THR A 667 7.06 -4.76 -23.95
C THR A 667 6.63 -4.54 -22.50
N LYS A 668 5.76 -3.56 -22.22
CA LYS A 668 5.16 -3.36 -20.88
C LYS A 668 4.34 -4.57 -20.44
N LEU A 669 3.50 -5.09 -21.33
CA LEU A 669 2.65 -6.23 -21.05
C LEU A 669 3.47 -7.52 -20.87
N LEU A 670 4.59 -7.64 -21.59
CA LEU A 670 5.56 -8.71 -21.45
C LEU A 670 6.25 -8.67 -20.08
N ALA A 671 6.66 -7.48 -19.60
CA ALA A 671 7.20 -7.31 -18.26
C ALA A 671 6.19 -7.76 -17.18
N VAL A 672 4.92 -7.37 -17.32
CA VAL A 672 3.84 -7.80 -16.41
C VAL A 672 3.64 -9.32 -16.45
N LEU A 673 3.69 -9.95 -17.63
CA LEU A 673 3.59 -11.41 -17.76
C LEU A 673 4.80 -12.15 -17.20
N ILE A 674 5.99 -11.57 -17.32
CA ILE A 674 7.23 -12.10 -16.72
C ILE A 674 7.09 -12.12 -15.20
N GLU A 675 6.74 -10.99 -14.57
CA GLU A 675 6.58 -10.89 -13.10
C GLU A 675 5.42 -11.73 -12.55
N LEU A 676 4.26 -11.76 -13.24
CA LEU A 676 3.10 -12.57 -12.81
C LEU A 676 3.31 -14.08 -13.05
N GLY A 677 4.11 -14.45 -14.05
CA GLY A 677 4.39 -15.84 -14.41
C GLY A 677 5.56 -16.48 -13.66
N SER A 678 6.47 -15.67 -13.11
CA SER A 678 7.65 -16.15 -12.40
C SER A 678 7.38 -16.44 -10.92
N GLY A 679 7.62 -17.68 -10.48
CA GLY A 679 7.57 -18.06 -9.05
C GLY A 679 8.78 -17.61 -8.22
N LEU A 680 9.65 -16.77 -8.78
CA LEU A 680 10.90 -16.23 -8.22
C LEU A 680 11.08 -14.81 -8.77
N PRO A 681 11.85 -13.91 -8.13
CA PRO A 681 12.08 -12.56 -8.65
C PRO A 681 12.59 -12.61 -10.10
N ALA A 682 11.86 -11.98 -11.00
CA ALA A 682 12.09 -12.16 -12.42
C ALA A 682 13.32 -11.39 -12.89
N ARG A 683 14.06 -11.99 -13.81
CA ARG A 683 15.16 -11.32 -14.55
C ARG A 683 14.60 -10.48 -15.69
N GLY A 684 13.58 -9.67 -15.39
CA GLY A 684 12.84 -8.89 -16.38
C GLY A 684 13.75 -7.91 -17.13
N THR A 685 14.73 -7.31 -16.46
CA THR A 685 15.72 -6.45 -17.08
C THR A 685 16.59 -7.16 -18.11
N GLU A 686 17.11 -8.36 -17.80
CA GLU A 686 17.92 -9.12 -18.77
C GLU A 686 17.07 -9.61 -19.95
N LEU A 687 15.85 -10.11 -19.68
CA LEU A 687 14.93 -10.64 -20.70
C LEU A 687 14.36 -9.58 -21.65
N LEU A 688 14.38 -8.30 -21.27
CA LEU A 688 13.92 -7.17 -22.10
C LEU A 688 15.07 -6.42 -22.80
N GLN A 689 16.34 -6.80 -22.55
CA GLN A 689 17.54 -6.20 -23.16
C GLN A 689 18.16 -7.05 -24.28
N LEU A 690 17.41 -8.03 -24.80
CA LEU A 690 17.87 -8.97 -25.83
C LEU A 690 18.25 -8.26 -27.14
N GLN A 691 19.46 -8.53 -27.62
CA GLN A 691 20.05 -7.90 -28.82
C GLN A 691 19.90 -8.80 -30.06
N HIS A 692 19.65 -8.19 -31.22
CA HIS A 692 19.46 -8.91 -32.50
C HIS A 692 20.70 -9.67 -32.98
N THR A 693 21.88 -9.15 -32.67
CA THR A 693 23.17 -9.76 -32.98
C THR A 693 24.11 -9.57 -31.80
N ASN A 694 25.07 -10.47 -31.68
CA ASN A 694 26.09 -10.40 -30.65
C ASN A 694 26.91 -9.11 -30.79
N THR A 695 27.11 -8.38 -29.70
CA THR A 695 27.94 -7.17 -29.66
C THR A 695 29.25 -7.42 -28.91
N LEU A 696 30.21 -6.50 -29.05
CA LEU A 696 31.49 -6.55 -28.31
C LEU A 696 31.30 -6.42 -26.79
N SER A 697 30.15 -5.94 -26.35
CA SER A 697 29.79 -5.66 -24.96
C SER A 697 28.97 -6.78 -24.31
N LEU A 698 29.38 -8.04 -24.48
CA LEU A 698 29.06 -9.19 -23.59
C LEU A 698 27.57 -9.41 -23.25
N GLY A 699 26.64 -8.97 -24.11
CA GLY A 699 25.21 -9.23 -23.99
C GLY A 699 24.86 -10.63 -24.47
N LEU A 700 24.40 -11.48 -23.56
CA LEU A 700 23.85 -12.80 -23.90
C LEU A 700 22.42 -12.67 -24.46
N TYR A 701 22.06 -13.63 -25.29
CA TYR A 701 20.82 -13.69 -26.07
C TYR A 701 19.99 -14.88 -25.58
N ASP A 702 19.18 -14.67 -24.54
CA ASP A 702 18.30 -15.71 -23.99
C ASP A 702 16.91 -15.72 -24.66
N CYS A 703 16.36 -16.92 -24.90
CA CYS A 703 15.02 -17.08 -25.49
C CYS A 703 13.91 -17.06 -24.43
N LEU A 704 12.86 -16.25 -24.65
CA LEU A 704 11.66 -16.24 -23.82
C LEU A 704 10.58 -17.19 -24.37
N VAL A 705 9.89 -17.90 -23.47
CA VAL A 705 8.79 -18.82 -23.79
C VAL A 705 7.52 -18.36 -23.07
N LEU A 706 6.40 -18.19 -23.80
CA LEU A 706 5.08 -17.93 -23.23
C LEU A 706 4.15 -19.11 -23.56
N GLY A 707 3.87 -19.93 -22.54
CA GLY A 707 3.02 -21.11 -22.68
C GLY A 707 3.63 -22.19 -23.59
N LYS A 708 2.82 -22.78 -24.48
CA LYS A 708 3.28 -23.82 -25.44
C LYS A 708 3.94 -23.26 -26.71
N LYS A 709 4.21 -21.96 -26.77
CA LYS A 709 4.77 -21.28 -27.94
C LYS A 709 6.03 -20.53 -27.51
N LEU A 710 7.14 -20.77 -28.21
CA LEU A 710 8.39 -20.05 -28.03
C LEU A 710 8.32 -18.77 -28.89
N TYR A 711 8.76 -17.64 -28.34
CA TYR A 711 8.60 -16.34 -29.00
C TYR A 711 9.91 -15.56 -28.98
N ALA A 712 10.67 -15.70 -30.06
CA ALA A 712 11.72 -14.74 -30.37
C ALA A 712 11.08 -13.43 -30.88
N ILE A 713 11.47 -12.30 -30.29
CA ILE A 713 11.04 -10.95 -30.69
C ILE A 713 12.27 -10.25 -31.26
N PHE A 714 12.33 -10.07 -32.57
CA PHE A 714 13.39 -9.31 -33.22
C PHE A 714 12.84 -8.41 -34.30
N LEU A 715 12.89 -7.10 -34.03
CA LEU A 715 12.96 -6.01 -35.00
C LEU A 715 13.61 -4.80 -34.31
N PHE A 716 14.83 -4.98 -33.81
CA PHE A 716 15.70 -3.86 -33.42
C PHE A 716 16.50 -3.45 -34.65
N TRP A 717 16.09 -2.35 -35.28
CA TRP A 717 16.84 -1.71 -36.37
C TRP A 717 17.09 -0.27 -35.96
N GLU A 718 18.17 -0.08 -35.20
CA GLU A 718 18.69 1.24 -34.84
C GLU A 718 19.75 1.60 -35.88
N PRO A 719 19.50 2.58 -36.78
CA PRO A 719 20.58 3.16 -37.56
C PRO A 719 21.49 3.92 -36.59
N GLN A 720 22.80 3.72 -36.69
CA GLN A 720 23.78 4.52 -35.96
C GLN A 720 23.78 5.97 -36.48
N LEU A 721 22.83 6.78 -36.04
CA LEU A 721 22.91 8.24 -36.08
C LEU A 721 23.47 8.70 -34.74
N GLY A 722 24.76 9.02 -34.76
CA GLY A 722 25.56 9.22 -33.55
C GLY A 722 25.26 10.51 -32.80
N CYS A 723 26.04 10.69 -31.74
CA CYS A 723 26.10 11.88 -30.89
C CYS A 723 25.87 13.19 -31.67
N LEU A 724 24.75 13.85 -31.38
CA LEU A 724 24.61 15.30 -31.52
C LEU A 724 24.15 15.84 -30.17
N ASP A 725 25.10 16.43 -29.45
CA ASP A 725 24.83 17.29 -28.30
C ASP A 725 23.88 18.43 -28.72
N VAL A 726 22.73 18.54 -28.06
CA VAL A 726 22.04 19.82 -27.87
C VAL A 726 21.47 19.87 -26.45
N TYR A 727 21.63 21.04 -25.82
CA TYR A 727 21.15 21.43 -24.50
C TYR A 727 19.62 21.37 -24.34
#